data_AF-A0A9D2J4Z5-F1
#
_entry.id   AF-A0A9D2J4Z5-F1
#
_cell.length_a   1.000
_cell.length_b   1.000
_cell.length_c   1.000
_cell.angle_alpha   90.00
_cell.angle_beta   90.00
_cell.angle_gamma   90.00
#
_symmetry.space_group_name_H-M   'P 1'
#
loop_
_entity.id
_entity.type
_entity.pdbx_description
1 polymer ?
#
loop_
_entity_poly.entity_id
_entity_poly.type
_entity_poly.pdbx_seq_one_letter_code
_entity_poly.pdbx_strand_id
1 'polypeptide(L)'
;MSVPTVHTIAVAEDAGPATRYGLDLLTAAFEETGLLLQGKARELGRQIDRPGDDGSVLVVLGVRTTPAIAELERQEWLLYTRGEPGPNGYCVTMIPGRVVVVTGADDAGVLYGCQELARMVREHGQIPRDLDRAETPDLEWRGPAIGLQLTEVEPPRQVYEYPITPDRFPWFYDRDLWLELLDTLLEQRANVIYLWSGHPFASFVQLAEFPEALEVTEDELAANRAVLAWLVEEAGRRGIRLLLMFYNIHIPLPFAEHHQIPLHQPRPTELTSRYTTATLAAFVADFPEVGLYVCLGEVLQGDLYGVEWFTETILPGVEEGLRATGAAPPPILLRAHSLDPQPVIEATGERYPALHTEAKYNGESLTTWTPRGKWQKLHRYLASLGGTHVVNIHILADLEPFRYGAVTFIQRSVSAIRHRLGGRGLHLYPLFYWEWPLSPDRAEPRLRQVDRDWLWFAAWHRYAWKADRDHDAEREYWTRRLAEQFGTEAAGAAALETYEAMGQVAPQLVRRLGITEGNRQTLSLGMTLGQLTNPRRYRAFADLWESHAPAGERLEQFAATEAAGEVHVGETPLDVVDAARHFATKALAAVTAGQASVRTNEAEYQRLHSDARAIALIADFYDLRVRAAVEILRARCAHEGDYLAILPRLHTAIDLVERSVAVYRELAALTEVTYRYANSMQTPQRKVPFPNGKEYGHWRQCLPEYEGELDNLRANADLLAAGQLPPALVRREQASEPFDEIELTLHSEGAEKFHVAEGAALFAGGAGTVRVCAAEVDGLTGVRFDKATAVAGAVTVDFSLAEAGHLLVGYFAGSGPEWLKVPDLETNTHADDRGGLTPVLVTGLSVDWHPTVDVHAFRYEAGRHTFAPGTGAYVILGAVPDGQQFTGRVVQPLEEGTDTFDWLYEDPRPAATRS
;
A
#
# COMPACT_ATOMS: atom_id res chain seq x y z
N MET A 1 52.18 19.97 -33.46
CA MET A 1 50.90 20.20 -32.75
C MET A 1 49.84 19.48 -33.56
N SER A 2 49.23 18.42 -33.01
CA SER A 2 48.12 17.74 -33.69
C SER A 2 46.93 18.69 -33.70
N VAL A 3 46.29 18.86 -34.86
CA VAL A 3 45.01 19.57 -34.96
C VAL A 3 44.02 18.83 -34.06
N PRO A 4 43.31 19.52 -33.14
CA PRO A 4 42.36 18.85 -32.28
C PRO A 4 41.21 18.29 -33.12
N THR A 5 40.87 17.03 -32.89
CA THR A 5 39.80 16.32 -33.60
C THR A 5 38.45 16.92 -33.23
N VAL A 6 37.62 17.24 -34.24
CA VAL A 6 36.29 17.84 -34.04
C VAL A 6 35.22 16.82 -34.42
N HIS A 7 34.34 16.50 -33.48
CA HIS A 7 33.27 15.51 -33.64
C HIS A 7 31.96 16.16 -34.12
N THR A 8 31.06 15.37 -34.70
CA THR A 8 29.72 15.85 -35.12
C THR A 8 28.64 15.02 -34.43
N ILE A 9 27.57 15.67 -34.00
CA ILE A 9 26.34 14.98 -33.57
C ILE A 9 25.23 15.30 -34.57
N ALA A 10 24.50 14.29 -35.01
CA ALA A 10 23.31 14.42 -35.83
C ALA A 10 22.10 13.78 -35.12
N VAL A 11 20.98 14.49 -35.06
CA VAL A 11 19.75 14.04 -34.36
C VAL A 11 18.58 14.01 -35.32
N ALA A 12 17.69 13.02 -35.18
CA ALA A 12 16.47 12.90 -35.96
C ALA A 12 15.64 14.21 -35.93
N GLU A 13 15.07 14.59 -37.07
CA GLU A 13 14.25 15.81 -37.22
C GLU A 13 13.05 15.81 -36.27
N ASP A 14 12.41 14.64 -36.16
CA ASP A 14 11.23 14.34 -35.35
C ASP A 14 11.57 13.89 -33.91
N ALA A 15 12.81 14.09 -33.46
CA ALA A 15 13.23 13.74 -32.11
C ALA A 15 12.35 14.43 -31.04
N GLY A 16 11.77 13.63 -30.14
CA GLY A 16 10.96 14.11 -29.04
C GLY A 16 11.78 14.79 -27.94
N PRO A 17 11.11 15.36 -26.92
CA PRO A 17 11.76 16.10 -25.84
C PRO A 17 12.85 15.30 -25.11
N ALA A 18 12.61 14.01 -24.85
CA ALA A 18 13.56 13.13 -24.18
C ALA A 18 14.84 12.89 -25.00
N THR A 19 14.72 12.64 -26.30
CA THR A 19 15.88 12.50 -27.19
C THR A 19 16.71 13.80 -27.22
N ARG A 20 16.06 14.96 -27.26
CA ARG A 20 16.73 16.27 -27.23
C ARG A 20 17.44 16.53 -25.90
N TYR A 21 16.84 16.13 -24.80
CA TYR A 21 17.50 16.20 -23.49
C TYR A 21 18.72 15.25 -23.42
N GLY A 22 18.62 14.06 -24.02
CA GLY A 22 19.76 13.15 -24.17
C GLY A 22 20.92 13.77 -24.96
N LEU A 23 20.61 14.52 -26.02
CA LEU A 23 21.60 15.32 -26.75
C LEU A 23 22.26 16.37 -25.83
N ASP A 24 21.50 17.06 -24.99
CA ASP A 24 22.06 18.05 -24.05
C ASP A 24 23.02 17.39 -23.05
N LEU A 25 22.66 16.23 -22.49
CA LEU A 25 23.51 15.46 -21.58
C LEU A 25 24.83 15.03 -22.24
N LEU A 26 24.75 14.59 -23.50
CA LEU A 26 25.93 14.18 -24.26
C LEU A 26 26.82 15.36 -24.62
N THR A 27 26.22 16.48 -25.00
CA THR A 27 26.93 17.74 -25.30
C THR A 27 27.67 18.23 -24.06
N ALA A 28 27.02 18.25 -22.90
CA ALA A 28 27.65 18.60 -21.63
C ALA A 28 28.84 17.68 -21.30
N ALA A 29 28.69 16.36 -21.49
CA ALA A 29 29.79 15.41 -21.27
C ALA A 29 31.00 15.66 -22.21
N PHE A 30 30.77 16.08 -23.45
CA PHE A 30 31.84 16.43 -24.38
C PHE A 30 32.55 17.71 -23.94
N GLU A 31 31.80 18.72 -23.52
CA GLU A 31 32.35 19.98 -23.00
C GLU A 31 33.18 19.76 -21.72
N GLU A 32 32.66 19.00 -20.75
CA GLU A 32 33.33 18.65 -19.50
C GLU A 32 34.65 17.90 -19.72
N THR A 33 34.74 17.08 -20.77
CA THR A 33 35.92 16.27 -21.10
C THR A 33 36.86 16.93 -22.12
N GLY A 34 36.50 18.10 -22.64
CA GLY A 34 37.29 18.85 -23.62
C GLY A 34 37.23 18.30 -25.06
N LEU A 35 36.24 17.48 -25.39
CA LEU A 35 35.98 17.03 -26.76
C LEU A 35 35.33 18.16 -27.57
N LEU A 36 35.89 18.46 -28.74
CA LEU A 36 35.39 19.55 -29.59
C LEU A 36 34.23 19.07 -30.48
N LEU A 37 33.14 19.84 -30.51
CA LEU A 37 32.01 19.63 -31.40
C LEU A 37 32.02 20.61 -32.58
N GLN A 38 31.65 20.13 -33.76
CA GLN A 38 31.52 20.93 -34.97
C GLN A 38 30.23 21.74 -34.92
N GLY A 39 30.25 22.86 -34.19
CA GLY A 39 29.06 23.70 -34.00
C GLY A 39 27.97 23.00 -33.18
N LYS A 40 26.71 23.38 -33.42
CA LYS A 40 25.54 22.71 -32.81
C LYS A 40 25.24 21.39 -33.54
N ALA A 41 24.55 20.48 -32.86
CA ALA A 41 24.05 19.26 -33.49
C ALA A 41 23.26 19.59 -34.76
N ARG A 42 23.52 18.85 -35.83
CA ARG A 42 22.82 19.00 -37.10
C ARG A 42 21.63 18.04 -37.19
N GLU A 43 20.72 18.32 -38.11
CA GLU A 43 19.65 17.40 -38.42
C GLU A 43 20.18 16.14 -39.13
N LEU A 44 19.64 14.98 -38.77
CA LEU A 44 19.99 13.69 -39.37
C LEU A 44 19.27 13.54 -40.71
N GLY A 45 20.04 13.69 -41.80
CA GLY A 45 19.54 13.42 -43.14
C GLY A 45 19.18 11.94 -43.35
N ARG A 46 18.43 11.64 -44.43
CA ARG A 46 18.00 10.26 -44.77
C ARG A 46 19.14 9.26 -45.01
N GLN A 47 20.33 9.75 -45.29
CA GLN A 47 21.54 8.93 -45.46
C GLN A 47 22.63 9.45 -44.52
N ILE A 48 23.46 8.53 -44.02
CA ILE A 48 24.54 8.86 -43.10
C ILE A 48 25.84 9.00 -43.89
N ASP A 49 26.33 10.23 -43.97
CA ASP A 49 27.63 10.55 -44.56
C ASP A 49 28.76 10.23 -43.56
N ARG A 50 29.77 9.50 -44.01
CA ARG A 50 30.94 9.20 -43.18
C ARG A 50 31.73 10.47 -42.85
N PRO A 51 32.25 10.60 -41.62
CA PRO A 51 33.20 11.66 -41.27
C PRO A 51 34.49 11.55 -42.10
N GLY A 52 35.11 12.71 -42.38
CA GLY A 52 36.36 12.81 -43.14
C GLY A 52 37.56 12.16 -42.43
N ASP A 53 38.68 12.00 -43.13
CA ASP A 53 39.84 11.20 -42.66
C ASP A 53 40.70 11.83 -41.55
N ASP A 54 40.18 12.81 -40.82
CA ASP A 54 40.86 13.54 -39.75
C ASP A 54 40.72 12.89 -38.34
N GLY A 55 40.07 11.74 -38.26
CA GLY A 55 39.82 11.03 -37.01
C GLY A 55 38.52 11.41 -36.31
N SER A 56 37.72 12.30 -36.89
CA SER A 56 36.41 12.70 -36.36
C SER A 56 35.42 11.52 -36.28
N VAL A 57 34.50 11.64 -35.34
CA VAL A 57 33.41 10.67 -35.10
C VAL A 57 32.10 11.39 -35.38
N LEU A 58 31.19 10.71 -36.08
CA LEU A 58 29.80 11.13 -36.21
C LEU A 58 28.94 10.34 -35.23
N VAL A 59 28.28 11.02 -34.29
CA VAL A 59 27.26 10.41 -33.43
C VAL A 59 25.90 10.65 -34.06
N VAL A 60 25.11 9.61 -34.29
CA VAL A 60 23.73 9.70 -34.79
C VAL A 60 22.75 9.27 -33.71
N LEU A 61 21.73 10.09 -33.49
CA LEU A 61 20.69 9.89 -32.48
C LEU A 61 19.32 9.78 -33.16
N GLY A 62 18.57 8.72 -32.87
CA GLY A 62 17.21 8.57 -33.38
C GLY A 62 16.59 7.25 -32.97
N VAL A 63 15.26 7.17 -33.00
CA VAL A 63 14.55 5.91 -32.77
C VAL A 63 14.77 4.95 -33.94
N ARG A 64 14.53 3.66 -33.74
CA ARG A 64 14.71 2.64 -34.80
C ARG A 64 13.93 2.93 -36.08
N THR A 65 12.74 3.52 -35.94
CA THR A 65 11.88 3.89 -37.07
C THR A 65 12.34 5.15 -37.81
N THR A 66 13.31 5.90 -37.28
CA THR A 66 13.91 7.04 -37.98
C THR A 66 14.51 6.56 -39.31
N PRO A 67 14.18 7.19 -40.46
CA PRO A 67 14.54 6.65 -41.78
C PRO A 67 16.02 6.31 -41.97
N ALA A 68 16.93 7.14 -41.45
CA ALA A 68 18.37 6.90 -41.56
C ALA A 68 18.83 5.67 -40.75
N ILE A 69 18.24 5.45 -39.57
CA ILE A 69 18.54 4.30 -38.71
C ILE A 69 17.95 3.01 -39.32
N ALA A 70 16.69 3.06 -39.76
CA ALA A 70 16.05 1.96 -40.46
C ALA A 70 16.80 1.55 -41.73
N GLU A 71 17.37 2.51 -42.45
CA GLU A 71 18.22 2.26 -43.61
C GLU A 71 19.54 1.57 -43.23
N LEU A 72 20.19 1.96 -42.13
CA LEU A 72 21.37 1.25 -41.62
C LEU A 72 21.07 -0.21 -41.25
N GLU A 73 19.91 -0.48 -40.63
CA GLU A 73 19.45 -1.85 -40.35
C GLU A 73 19.23 -2.63 -41.65
N ARG A 74 18.51 -2.02 -42.61
CA ARG A 74 18.20 -2.65 -43.92
C ARG A 74 19.45 -2.94 -44.75
N GLN A 75 20.50 -2.12 -44.63
CA GLN A 75 21.79 -2.30 -45.29
C GLN A 75 22.74 -3.22 -44.51
N GLU A 76 22.34 -3.73 -43.34
CA GLU A 76 23.17 -4.56 -42.46
C GLU A 76 24.43 -3.84 -41.94
N TRP A 77 24.41 -2.51 -41.87
CA TRP A 77 25.47 -1.71 -41.24
C TRP A 77 25.28 -1.60 -39.73
N LEU A 78 24.02 -1.57 -39.29
CA LEU A 78 23.64 -1.64 -37.89
C LEU A 78 23.07 -3.03 -37.60
N LEU A 79 23.81 -3.82 -36.81
CA LEU A 79 23.45 -5.17 -36.43
C LEU A 79 23.48 -5.29 -34.91
N TYR A 80 22.44 -5.89 -34.33
CA TYR A 80 22.30 -6.00 -32.88
C TYR A 80 22.86 -7.33 -32.35
N THR A 81 23.85 -7.25 -31.45
CA THR A 81 24.47 -8.44 -30.83
C THR A 81 23.74 -8.94 -29.59
N ARG A 82 22.88 -8.09 -28.99
CA ARG A 82 22.14 -8.38 -27.74
C ARG A 82 20.62 -8.30 -27.93
N GLY A 83 20.16 -8.48 -29.17
CA GLY A 83 18.76 -8.30 -29.56
C GLY A 83 18.43 -6.85 -29.90
N GLU A 84 17.34 -6.67 -30.65
CA GLU A 84 16.81 -5.35 -30.96
C GLU A 84 16.36 -4.63 -29.67
N PRO A 85 16.60 -3.30 -29.54
CA PRO A 85 16.05 -2.52 -28.44
C PRO A 85 14.52 -2.68 -28.35
N GLY A 86 14.03 -3.15 -27.20
CA GLY A 86 12.60 -3.14 -26.85
C GLY A 86 12.15 -1.80 -26.26
N PRO A 87 10.89 -1.68 -25.79
CA PRO A 87 10.38 -0.47 -25.16
C PRO A 87 11.31 0.07 -24.06
N ASN A 88 11.60 1.37 -24.09
CA ASN A 88 12.57 2.05 -23.22
C ASN A 88 14.01 1.48 -23.27
N GLY A 89 14.32 0.61 -24.22
CA GLY A 89 15.65 0.02 -24.42
C GLY A 89 16.50 0.84 -25.37
N TYR A 90 17.83 0.68 -25.25
CA TYR A 90 18.80 1.37 -26.08
C TYR A 90 19.82 0.41 -26.71
N CYS A 91 20.44 0.88 -27.79
CA CYS A 91 21.66 0.38 -28.38
C CYS A 91 22.59 1.58 -28.66
N VAL A 92 23.84 1.47 -28.19
CA VAL A 92 24.93 2.41 -28.37
C VAL A 92 26.08 1.62 -28.97
N THR A 93 26.37 1.83 -30.25
CA THR A 93 27.36 1.03 -30.98
C THR A 93 28.19 1.85 -31.94
N MET A 94 29.47 1.49 -32.11
CA MET A 94 30.36 2.06 -33.12
C MET A 94 30.34 1.16 -34.36
N ILE A 95 29.78 1.66 -35.46
CA ILE A 95 29.75 0.96 -36.76
C ILE A 95 30.93 1.41 -37.65
N PRO A 96 31.26 0.66 -38.73
CA PRO A 96 32.34 1.01 -39.64
C PRO A 96 32.22 2.44 -40.21
N GLY A 97 33.36 3.13 -40.29
CA GLY A 97 33.42 4.51 -40.77
C GLY A 97 33.40 5.58 -39.68
N ARG A 98 33.66 5.22 -38.41
CA ARG A 98 33.66 6.14 -37.25
C ARG A 98 32.29 6.76 -36.98
N VAL A 99 31.23 5.95 -37.08
CA VAL A 99 29.87 6.37 -36.79
C VAL A 99 29.42 5.68 -35.50
N VAL A 100 29.09 6.47 -34.49
CA VAL A 100 28.41 5.98 -33.28
C VAL A 100 26.91 6.11 -33.49
N VAL A 101 26.19 5.01 -33.36
CA VAL A 101 24.72 4.99 -33.41
C VAL A 101 24.21 4.87 -31.98
N VAL A 102 23.35 5.82 -31.59
CA VAL A 102 22.53 5.75 -30.38
C VAL A 102 21.08 5.63 -30.84
N THR A 103 20.49 4.46 -30.62
CA THR A 103 19.12 4.16 -31.05
C THR A 103 18.34 3.44 -29.96
N GLY A 104 17.01 3.57 -30.00
CA GLY A 104 16.07 2.90 -29.09
C GLY A 104 14.72 2.65 -29.76
N ALA A 105 13.84 1.89 -29.10
CA ALA A 105 12.48 1.67 -29.60
C ALA A 105 11.61 2.94 -29.54
N ASP A 106 11.93 3.85 -28.62
CA ASP A 106 11.23 5.09 -28.32
C ASP A 106 12.23 6.17 -27.85
N ASP A 107 11.75 7.40 -27.65
CA ASP A 107 12.59 8.53 -27.23
C ASP A 107 13.25 8.30 -25.86
N ALA A 108 12.60 7.57 -24.95
CA ALA A 108 13.19 7.23 -23.64
C ALA A 108 14.39 6.30 -23.81
N GLY A 109 14.30 5.31 -24.72
CA GLY A 109 15.43 4.48 -25.11
C GLY A 109 16.61 5.30 -25.65
N VAL A 110 16.36 6.24 -26.56
CA VAL A 110 17.44 7.11 -27.08
C VAL A 110 18.06 7.96 -25.98
N LEU A 111 17.24 8.54 -25.08
CA LEU A 111 17.71 9.27 -23.89
C LEU A 111 18.63 8.41 -23.01
N TYR A 112 18.26 7.18 -22.69
CA TYR A 112 19.09 6.28 -21.87
C TYR A 112 20.38 5.86 -22.60
N GLY A 113 20.33 5.71 -23.92
CA GLY A 113 21.52 5.50 -24.73
C GLY A 113 22.48 6.70 -24.69
N CYS A 114 21.95 7.92 -24.77
CA CYS A 114 22.72 9.15 -24.60
C CYS A 114 23.32 9.25 -23.19
N GLN A 115 22.54 8.92 -22.15
CA GLN A 115 23.00 8.87 -20.77
C GLN A 115 24.17 7.88 -20.61
N GLU A 116 24.06 6.68 -21.18
CA GLU A 116 25.13 5.67 -21.13
C GLU A 116 26.39 6.13 -21.88
N LEU A 117 26.24 6.73 -23.06
CA LEU A 117 27.37 7.27 -23.82
C LEU A 117 28.05 8.42 -23.09
N ALA A 118 27.28 9.35 -22.53
CA ALA A 118 27.78 10.46 -21.72
C ALA A 118 28.57 9.95 -20.51
N ARG A 119 28.06 8.92 -19.82
CA ARG A 119 28.75 8.25 -18.71
C ARG A 119 30.11 7.68 -19.15
N MET A 120 30.16 6.95 -20.26
CA MET A 120 31.41 6.38 -20.80
C MET A 120 32.41 7.46 -21.23
N VAL A 121 31.94 8.55 -21.82
CA VAL A 121 32.80 9.68 -22.21
C VAL A 121 33.42 10.34 -20.99
N ARG A 122 32.64 10.61 -19.93
CA ARG A 122 33.15 11.16 -18.66
C ARG A 122 34.17 10.23 -18.01
N GLU A 123 33.91 8.93 -18.02
CA GLU A 123 34.78 7.92 -17.42
C GLU A 123 36.13 7.78 -18.16
N HIS A 124 36.12 7.83 -19.49
CA HIS A 124 37.31 7.56 -20.32
C HIS A 124 37.98 8.82 -20.89
N GLY A 125 37.35 9.99 -20.81
CA GLY A 125 37.82 11.24 -21.41
C GLY A 125 37.81 11.27 -22.94
N GLN A 126 37.20 10.27 -23.58
CA GLN A 126 37.09 10.13 -25.04
C GLN A 126 35.91 9.21 -25.40
N ILE A 127 35.46 9.27 -26.66
CA ILE A 127 34.51 8.29 -27.20
C ILE A 127 35.22 6.93 -27.34
N PRO A 128 34.77 5.85 -26.67
CA PRO A 128 35.38 4.54 -26.82
C PRO A 128 35.34 4.04 -28.27
N ARG A 129 36.44 3.45 -28.75
CA ARG A 129 36.51 2.88 -30.10
C ARG A 129 35.83 1.51 -30.20
N ASP A 130 35.85 0.76 -29.10
CA ASP A 130 35.17 -0.53 -28.97
C ASP A 130 33.87 -0.30 -28.17
N LEU A 131 32.83 0.06 -28.90
CA LEU A 131 31.55 0.46 -28.35
C LEU A 131 30.46 -0.47 -28.89
N ASP A 132 29.93 -1.32 -28.02
CA ASP A 132 28.77 -2.16 -28.29
C ASP A 132 28.02 -2.41 -26.99
N ARG A 133 27.03 -1.55 -26.69
CA ARG A 133 26.22 -1.59 -25.48
C ARG A 133 24.76 -1.55 -25.85
N ALA A 134 23.99 -2.55 -25.43
CA ALA A 134 22.56 -2.56 -25.62
C ALA A 134 21.87 -3.22 -24.44
N GLU A 135 20.84 -2.56 -23.92
CA GLU A 135 20.03 -3.03 -22.80
C GLU A 135 18.56 -2.61 -22.99
N THR A 136 17.64 -3.48 -22.63
CA THR A 136 16.19 -3.21 -22.56
C THR A 136 15.74 -3.49 -21.14
N PRO A 137 14.98 -2.62 -20.47
CA PRO A 137 14.60 -2.85 -19.08
C PRO A 137 13.72 -4.09 -18.91
N ASP A 138 13.82 -4.75 -17.75
CA ASP A 138 12.97 -5.89 -17.41
C ASP A 138 11.55 -5.46 -17.06
N LEU A 139 11.39 -4.30 -16.39
CA LEU A 139 10.12 -3.65 -16.13
C LEU A 139 10.03 -2.33 -16.93
N GLU A 140 8.99 -2.21 -17.75
CA GLU A 140 8.75 -1.11 -18.67
C GLU A 140 8.37 0.19 -17.99
N TRP A 141 7.62 0.12 -16.90
CA TRP A 141 7.19 1.28 -16.11
C TRP A 141 7.84 1.19 -14.74
N ARG A 142 8.52 2.25 -14.30
CA ARG A 142 9.35 2.24 -13.10
C ARG A 142 9.27 3.60 -12.45
N GLY A 143 8.72 3.68 -11.24
CA GLY A 143 8.80 4.93 -10.52
C GLY A 143 7.98 5.04 -9.24
N PRO A 144 8.12 6.18 -8.55
CA PRO A 144 7.59 6.36 -7.21
C PRO A 144 6.13 6.80 -7.20
N ALA A 145 5.43 6.42 -6.12
CA ALA A 145 4.21 7.02 -5.65
C ALA A 145 4.53 8.28 -4.84
N ILE A 146 3.81 9.37 -5.06
CA ILE A 146 3.91 10.58 -4.26
C ILE A 146 2.50 10.98 -3.83
N GLY A 147 2.28 11.02 -2.52
CA GLY A 147 0.98 11.37 -1.95
C GLY A 147 0.80 12.88 -1.86
N LEU A 148 -0.22 13.39 -2.53
CA LEU A 148 -0.87 14.66 -2.18
C LEU A 148 -1.90 14.35 -1.08
N GLN A 149 -1.38 13.88 0.04
CA GLN A 149 -2.10 13.29 1.16
C GLN A 149 -1.44 13.72 2.48
N LEU A 150 -2.19 13.70 3.57
CA LEU A 150 -1.72 14.07 4.90
C LEU A 150 -1.88 12.93 5.91
N THR A 151 -1.20 13.05 7.06
CA THR A 151 -1.20 12.07 8.15
C THR A 151 -2.53 11.98 8.89
N GLU A 152 -3.32 13.05 8.87
CA GLU A 152 -4.60 13.18 9.58
C GLU A 152 -5.71 13.65 8.64
N VAL A 153 -6.94 13.24 8.93
CA VAL A 153 -8.15 13.72 8.23
C VAL A 153 -8.46 15.16 8.67
N GLU A 154 -8.97 15.99 7.75
CA GLU A 154 -9.34 17.39 8.00
C GLU A 154 -10.88 17.61 8.00
N PRO A 155 -11.61 17.38 9.11
CA PRO A 155 -13.05 17.63 9.17
C PRO A 155 -13.44 19.06 8.72
N PRO A 156 -14.55 19.24 7.97
CA PRO A 156 -15.57 18.25 7.64
C PRO A 156 -15.22 17.32 6.45
N ARG A 157 -14.01 17.44 5.89
CA ARG A 157 -13.52 16.54 4.83
C ARG A 157 -13.30 15.15 5.39
N GLN A 158 -13.35 14.17 4.49
CA GLN A 158 -13.23 12.75 4.79
C GLN A 158 -11.88 12.20 4.30
N VAL A 159 -11.65 10.91 4.52
CA VAL A 159 -10.38 10.25 4.16
C VAL A 159 -10.07 10.46 2.67
N TYR A 160 -8.80 10.79 2.38
CA TYR A 160 -8.21 11.08 1.07
C TYR A 160 -8.46 12.47 0.47
N GLU A 161 -9.27 13.31 1.11
CA GLU A 161 -9.70 14.60 0.56
C GLU A 161 -8.83 15.78 1.00
N TYR A 162 -7.89 16.16 0.13
CA TYR A 162 -6.99 17.28 0.36
C TYR A 162 -6.86 18.13 -0.90
N PRO A 163 -7.57 19.27 -1.00
CA PRO A 163 -7.37 20.21 -2.10
C PRO A 163 -5.92 20.67 -2.19
N ILE A 164 -5.42 20.79 -3.41
CA ILE A 164 -4.01 21.09 -3.66
C ILE A 164 -3.80 22.59 -3.46
N THR A 165 -3.16 22.94 -2.35
CA THR A 165 -2.97 24.33 -1.90
C THR A 165 -1.55 24.53 -1.36
N PRO A 166 -0.97 25.74 -1.45
CA PRO A 166 0.37 26.03 -0.93
C PRO A 166 0.53 25.75 0.56
N ASP A 167 -0.55 25.90 1.34
CA ASP A 167 -0.52 25.67 2.79
C ASP A 167 -0.43 24.18 3.14
N ARG A 168 -1.09 23.29 2.38
CA ARG A 168 -1.06 21.83 2.62
C ARG A 168 0.16 21.18 2.01
N PHE A 169 0.50 21.58 0.78
CA PHE A 169 1.56 20.96 -0.01
C PHE A 169 2.56 22.01 -0.52
N PRO A 170 3.26 22.74 0.38
CA PRO A 170 4.21 23.77 -0.05
C PRO A 170 5.29 23.21 -0.98
N TRP A 171 5.69 21.95 -0.76
CA TRP A 171 6.65 21.23 -1.58
C TRP A 171 6.16 20.98 -3.03
N PHE A 172 4.86 20.95 -3.29
CA PHE A 172 4.33 20.76 -4.65
C PHE A 172 4.68 21.95 -5.55
N TYR A 173 4.80 23.15 -4.98
CA TYR A 173 5.13 24.39 -5.69
C TYR A 173 6.64 24.67 -5.72
N ASP A 174 7.45 23.84 -5.06
CA ASP A 174 8.92 23.94 -5.05
C ASP A 174 9.51 23.29 -6.31
N ARG A 175 9.83 24.11 -7.30
CA ARG A 175 10.39 23.65 -8.57
C ARG A 175 11.80 23.07 -8.43
N ASP A 176 12.59 23.57 -7.48
CA ASP A 176 13.96 23.09 -7.30
C ASP A 176 13.94 21.67 -6.71
N LEU A 177 13.03 21.42 -5.75
CA LEU A 177 12.79 20.07 -5.24
C LEU A 177 12.32 19.11 -6.35
N TRP A 178 11.41 19.56 -7.22
CA TRP A 178 10.97 18.73 -8.35
C TRP A 178 12.10 18.43 -9.34
N LEU A 179 12.93 19.42 -9.68
CA LEU A 179 14.07 19.20 -10.58
C LEU A 179 15.06 18.19 -9.99
N GLU A 180 15.39 18.30 -8.70
CA GLU A 180 16.26 17.35 -7.99
C GLU A 180 15.68 15.92 -8.02
N LEU A 181 14.38 15.78 -7.77
CA LEU A 181 13.71 14.48 -7.83
C LEU A 181 13.71 13.93 -9.27
N LEU A 182 13.36 14.73 -10.27
CA LEU A 182 13.31 14.30 -11.66
C LEU A 182 14.69 13.90 -12.19
N ASP A 183 15.75 14.63 -11.81
CA ASP A 183 17.13 14.28 -12.16
C ASP A 183 17.54 12.96 -11.48
N THR A 184 17.20 12.78 -10.19
CA THR A 184 17.43 11.52 -9.46
C THR A 184 16.72 10.33 -10.13
N LEU A 185 15.47 10.51 -10.56
CA LEU A 185 14.71 9.48 -11.26
C LEU A 185 15.31 9.15 -12.63
N LEU A 186 15.76 10.16 -13.38
CA LEU A 186 16.47 9.95 -14.65
C LEU A 186 17.77 9.18 -14.44
N GLU A 187 18.60 9.54 -13.46
CA GLU A 187 19.83 8.82 -13.12
C GLU A 187 19.56 7.33 -12.82
N GLN A 188 18.44 7.06 -12.16
CA GLN A 188 17.98 5.72 -11.81
C GLN A 188 17.21 5.03 -12.95
N ARG A 189 17.02 5.71 -14.09
CA ARG A 189 16.23 5.26 -15.25
C ARG A 189 14.77 4.94 -14.91
N ALA A 190 14.20 5.60 -13.91
CA ALA A 190 12.76 5.64 -13.69
C ALA A 190 12.09 6.50 -14.79
N ASN A 191 10.83 6.20 -15.11
CA ASN A 191 10.11 6.81 -16.23
C ASN A 191 8.63 7.12 -15.95
N VAL A 192 8.20 7.01 -14.69
CA VAL A 192 6.84 7.38 -14.30
C VAL A 192 6.82 7.96 -12.89
N ILE A 193 5.94 8.91 -12.62
CA ILE A 193 5.58 9.35 -11.27
C ILE A 193 4.08 9.15 -11.13
N TYR A 194 3.66 8.54 -10.03
CA TYR A 194 2.25 8.37 -9.70
C TYR A 194 1.87 9.38 -8.62
N LEU A 195 1.06 10.39 -8.95
CA LEU A 195 0.58 11.40 -8.00
C LEU A 195 -0.75 10.93 -7.40
N TRP A 196 -0.78 10.64 -6.10
CA TRP A 196 -1.95 10.11 -5.42
C TRP A 196 -2.76 11.19 -4.72
N SER A 197 -4.05 11.24 -5.05
CA SER A 197 -5.02 12.14 -4.42
C SER A 197 -6.40 11.48 -4.39
N GLY A 198 -7.28 11.89 -3.46
CA GLY A 198 -8.69 11.44 -3.43
C GLY A 198 -9.43 11.85 -4.70
N HIS A 199 -9.61 13.16 -4.86
CA HIS A 199 -10.28 13.78 -6.02
C HIS A 199 -9.51 15.04 -6.48
N PRO A 200 -8.44 14.89 -7.27
CA PRO A 200 -7.52 16.00 -7.56
C PRO A 200 -8.11 17.06 -8.49
N PHE A 201 -9.13 16.71 -9.28
CA PHE A 201 -9.54 17.49 -10.43
C PHE A 201 -10.10 18.87 -10.07
N ALA A 202 -10.81 18.99 -8.96
CA ALA A 202 -11.36 20.27 -8.48
C ALA A 202 -10.28 21.27 -8.02
N SER A 203 -9.00 20.86 -8.04
CA SER A 203 -7.84 21.74 -7.85
C SER A 203 -7.17 22.15 -9.18
N PHE A 204 -7.57 21.59 -10.33
CA PHE A 204 -6.95 21.83 -11.64
C PHE A 204 -7.91 22.32 -12.73
N VAL A 205 -9.21 22.01 -12.61
CA VAL A 205 -10.23 22.40 -13.59
C VAL A 205 -11.39 23.12 -12.93
N GLN A 206 -11.93 24.12 -13.64
CA GLN A 206 -13.16 24.81 -13.29
C GLN A 206 -14.20 24.54 -14.37
N LEU A 207 -15.38 24.08 -13.98
CA LEU A 207 -16.46 23.74 -14.91
C LEU A 207 -17.49 24.86 -14.95
N ALA A 208 -17.89 25.27 -16.15
CA ALA A 208 -18.96 26.26 -16.32
C ALA A 208 -20.34 25.73 -15.88
N GLU A 209 -20.56 24.42 -16.01
CA GLU A 209 -21.80 23.75 -15.63
C GLU A 209 -21.91 23.50 -14.12
N PHE A 210 -20.76 23.34 -13.45
CA PHE A 210 -20.65 23.07 -12.00
C PHE A 210 -19.65 24.05 -11.35
N PRO A 211 -19.91 25.37 -11.40
CA PRO A 211 -18.97 26.37 -10.88
C PRO A 211 -18.75 26.25 -9.37
N GLU A 212 -19.73 25.71 -8.65
CA GLU A 212 -19.67 25.44 -7.21
C GLU A 212 -18.63 24.38 -6.84
N ALA A 213 -18.18 23.55 -7.77
CA ALA A 213 -17.34 22.40 -7.46
C ALA A 213 -15.85 22.72 -7.20
N LEU A 214 -15.41 23.95 -7.45
CA LEU A 214 -14.02 24.36 -7.27
C LEU A 214 -13.63 24.37 -5.79
N GLU A 215 -12.53 23.71 -5.42
CA GLU A 215 -12.10 23.59 -4.01
C GLU A 215 -10.94 24.51 -3.61
N VAL A 216 -10.47 25.31 -4.57
CA VAL A 216 -9.33 26.22 -4.42
C VAL A 216 -9.71 27.61 -4.91
N THR A 217 -8.98 28.63 -4.51
CA THR A 217 -9.13 29.98 -5.04
C THR A 217 -8.70 30.06 -6.51
N GLU A 218 -9.09 31.11 -7.23
CA GLU A 218 -8.66 31.32 -8.62
C GLU A 218 -7.14 31.45 -8.77
N ASP A 219 -6.47 32.10 -7.80
CA ASP A 219 -5.02 32.22 -7.76
C ASP A 219 -4.34 30.86 -7.54
N GLU A 220 -4.89 30.03 -6.64
CA GLU A 220 -4.42 28.66 -6.42
C GLU A 220 -4.67 27.78 -7.63
N LEU A 221 -5.83 27.88 -8.29
CA LEU A 221 -6.12 27.16 -9.54
C LEU A 221 -5.09 27.51 -10.63
N ALA A 222 -4.80 28.80 -10.79
CA ALA A 222 -3.79 29.27 -11.76
C ALA A 222 -2.40 28.74 -11.41
N ALA A 223 -2.01 28.77 -10.13
CA ALA A 223 -0.74 28.23 -9.66
C ALA A 223 -0.64 26.71 -9.87
N ASN A 224 -1.69 25.96 -9.54
CA ASN A 224 -1.78 24.51 -9.71
C ASN A 224 -1.60 24.11 -11.17
N ARG A 225 -2.33 24.78 -12.08
CA ARG A 225 -2.21 24.54 -13.52
C ARG A 225 -0.82 24.89 -14.04
N ALA A 226 -0.24 26.00 -13.58
CA ALA A 226 1.10 26.42 -14.00
C ALA A 226 2.19 25.44 -13.51
N VAL A 227 2.08 24.92 -12.28
CA VAL A 227 3.00 23.92 -11.74
C VAL A 227 2.83 22.58 -12.48
N LEU A 228 1.60 22.10 -12.67
CA LEU A 228 1.36 20.83 -13.35
C LEU A 228 1.85 20.86 -14.81
N ALA A 229 1.55 21.92 -15.56
CA ALA A 229 2.03 22.08 -16.94
C ALA A 229 3.56 22.11 -17.01
N TRP A 230 4.21 22.87 -16.12
CA TRP A 230 5.67 22.90 -16.01
C TRP A 230 6.25 21.52 -15.65
N LEU A 231 5.61 20.81 -14.73
CA LEU A 231 6.06 19.49 -14.29
C LEU A 231 5.93 18.45 -15.41
N VAL A 232 4.84 18.49 -16.19
CA VAL A 232 4.65 17.63 -17.38
C VAL A 232 5.78 17.87 -18.40
N GLU A 233 6.12 19.13 -18.65
CA GLU A 233 7.22 19.47 -19.57
C GLU A 233 8.58 18.97 -19.05
N GLU A 234 8.95 19.30 -17.82
CA GLU A 234 10.25 18.94 -17.25
C GLU A 234 10.41 17.42 -17.03
N ALA A 235 9.32 16.73 -16.65
CA ALA A 235 9.29 15.28 -16.57
C ALA A 235 9.40 14.65 -17.98
N GLY A 236 8.65 15.16 -18.95
CA GLY A 236 8.67 14.68 -20.34
C GLY A 236 10.05 14.80 -21.00
N ARG A 237 10.78 15.89 -20.74
CA ARG A 237 12.19 16.06 -21.15
C ARG A 237 13.10 14.97 -20.59
N ARG A 238 12.77 14.38 -19.45
CA ARG A 238 13.53 13.30 -18.81
C ARG A 238 12.97 11.91 -19.11
N GLY A 239 12.03 11.81 -20.03
CA GLY A 239 11.35 10.56 -20.35
C GLY A 239 10.48 10.03 -19.21
N ILE A 240 10.03 10.91 -18.31
CA ILE A 240 9.19 10.58 -17.16
C ILE A 240 7.76 11.04 -17.46
N ARG A 241 6.81 10.12 -17.34
CA ARG A 241 5.38 10.41 -17.45
C ARG A 241 4.75 10.64 -16.08
N LEU A 242 3.75 11.51 -15.99
CA LEU A 242 2.90 11.62 -14.80
C LEU A 242 1.64 10.79 -14.97
N LEU A 243 1.28 10.00 -13.96
CA LEU A 243 -0.04 9.39 -13.81
C LEU A 243 -0.73 10.03 -12.59
N LEU A 244 -1.89 10.61 -12.80
CA LEU A 244 -2.72 11.17 -11.74
C LEU A 244 -3.68 10.10 -11.23
N MET A 245 -3.49 9.69 -9.98
CA MET A 245 -4.32 8.71 -9.31
C MET A 245 -5.50 9.38 -8.60
N PHE A 246 -6.68 8.77 -8.74
CA PHE A 246 -7.90 9.21 -8.06
C PHE A 246 -8.78 8.02 -7.63
N TYR A 247 -9.49 8.24 -6.52
CA TYR A 247 -10.46 7.31 -5.94
C TYR A 247 -11.88 7.59 -6.44
N ASN A 248 -12.78 6.63 -6.27
CA ASN A 248 -14.15 6.71 -6.76
C ASN A 248 -15.17 6.16 -5.74
N ILE A 249 -16.36 6.75 -5.58
CA ILE A 249 -16.80 8.04 -6.13
C ILE A 249 -16.63 9.11 -5.05
N HIS A 250 -15.57 9.90 -5.20
CA HIS A 250 -15.34 11.12 -4.41
C HIS A 250 -15.86 12.31 -5.21
N ILE A 251 -16.44 13.29 -4.52
CA ILE A 251 -16.87 14.57 -5.11
C ILE A 251 -16.37 15.73 -4.24
N PRO A 252 -16.27 16.96 -4.77
CA PRO A 252 -15.83 18.12 -4.00
C PRO A 252 -16.76 18.45 -2.83
N LEU A 253 -16.19 18.90 -1.72
CA LEU A 253 -16.99 19.31 -0.55
C LEU A 253 -18.01 20.41 -0.88
N PRO A 254 -17.64 21.51 -1.57
CA PRO A 254 -18.60 22.54 -1.96
C PRO A 254 -19.72 22.03 -2.88
N PHE A 255 -19.42 21.06 -3.75
CA PHE A 255 -20.41 20.42 -4.62
C PHE A 255 -21.40 19.58 -3.80
N ALA A 256 -20.90 18.75 -2.88
CA ALA A 256 -21.73 17.94 -1.99
C ALA A 256 -22.67 18.80 -1.13
N GLU A 257 -22.16 19.89 -0.56
CA GLU A 257 -22.94 20.85 0.23
C GLU A 257 -24.01 21.56 -0.61
N HIS A 258 -23.67 22.00 -1.83
CA HIS A 258 -24.60 22.68 -2.72
C HIS A 258 -25.78 21.78 -3.12
N HIS A 259 -25.49 20.53 -3.47
CA HIS A 259 -26.49 19.55 -3.92
C HIS A 259 -27.14 18.78 -2.76
N GLN A 260 -26.71 19.01 -1.52
CA GLN A 260 -27.21 18.36 -0.30
C GLN A 260 -27.11 16.83 -0.37
N ILE A 261 -25.99 16.33 -0.89
CA ILE A 261 -25.68 14.90 -0.99
C ILE A 261 -24.47 14.54 -0.13
N PRO A 262 -24.31 13.28 0.31
CA PRO A 262 -23.10 12.85 1.01
C PRO A 262 -21.84 13.11 0.19
N LEU A 263 -20.71 13.31 0.86
CA LEU A 263 -19.45 13.59 0.16
C LEU A 263 -18.89 12.39 -0.59
N HIS A 264 -19.13 11.20 -0.04
CA HIS A 264 -18.75 9.92 -0.59
C HIS A 264 -19.98 9.22 -1.18
N GLN A 265 -19.90 8.80 -2.45
CA GLN A 265 -21.00 8.22 -3.19
C GLN A 265 -20.78 6.71 -3.43
N PRO A 266 -21.59 5.81 -2.84
CA PRO A 266 -21.38 4.37 -2.95
C PRO A 266 -21.80 3.76 -4.30
N ARG A 267 -22.53 4.53 -5.11
CA ARG A 267 -23.04 4.15 -6.41
C ARG A 267 -23.10 5.35 -7.37
N PRO A 268 -23.10 5.11 -8.69
CA PRO A 268 -23.36 6.15 -9.68
C PRO A 268 -24.75 6.78 -9.49
N THR A 269 -24.82 8.09 -9.72
CA THR A 269 -26.06 8.85 -9.89
C THR A 269 -25.94 9.72 -11.13
N GLU A 270 -27.05 10.08 -11.76
CA GLU A 270 -27.04 10.97 -12.94
C GLU A 270 -26.22 12.26 -12.71
N LEU A 271 -26.36 12.86 -11.51
CA LEU A 271 -25.66 14.09 -11.15
C LEU A 271 -24.15 13.86 -11.03
N THR A 272 -23.74 12.83 -10.29
CA THR A 272 -22.31 12.53 -10.04
C THR A 272 -21.62 12.03 -11.31
N SER A 273 -22.31 11.24 -12.14
CA SER A 273 -21.80 10.80 -13.44
C SER A 273 -21.55 11.98 -14.37
N ARG A 274 -22.53 12.89 -14.52
CA ARG A 274 -22.37 14.10 -15.35
C ARG A 274 -21.21 14.98 -14.87
N TYR A 275 -21.13 15.23 -13.57
CA TYR A 275 -20.02 15.99 -12.98
C TYR A 275 -18.66 15.34 -13.28
N THR A 276 -18.50 14.05 -13.02
CA THR A 276 -17.22 13.35 -13.23
C THR A 276 -16.85 13.27 -14.71
N THR A 277 -17.80 12.98 -15.59
CA THR A 277 -17.56 12.98 -17.05
C THR A 277 -17.09 14.35 -17.53
N ALA A 278 -17.76 15.44 -17.14
CA ALA A 278 -17.38 16.80 -17.53
C ALA A 278 -16.00 17.19 -16.97
N THR A 279 -15.71 16.79 -15.73
CA THR A 279 -14.44 17.03 -15.05
C THR A 279 -13.27 16.34 -15.76
N LEU A 280 -13.43 15.06 -16.10
CA LEU A 280 -12.41 14.29 -16.82
C LEU A 280 -12.22 14.80 -18.25
N ALA A 281 -13.30 15.18 -18.94
CA ALA A 281 -13.20 15.78 -20.27
C ALA A 281 -12.39 17.07 -20.26
N ALA A 282 -12.66 17.97 -19.30
CA ALA A 282 -11.89 19.20 -19.13
C ALA A 282 -10.42 18.93 -18.80
N PHE A 283 -10.16 18.02 -17.86
CA PHE A 283 -8.79 17.69 -17.44
C PHE A 283 -7.95 17.09 -18.58
N VAL A 284 -8.51 16.12 -19.32
CA VAL A 284 -7.84 15.48 -20.45
C VAL A 284 -7.64 16.44 -21.62
N ALA A 285 -8.55 17.40 -21.83
CA ALA A 285 -8.37 18.44 -22.83
C ALA A 285 -7.22 19.39 -22.47
N ASP A 286 -7.06 19.72 -21.19
CA ASP A 286 -6.01 20.63 -20.70
C ASP A 286 -4.63 19.97 -20.55
N PHE A 287 -4.59 18.67 -20.18
CA PHE A 287 -3.37 17.92 -19.88
C PHE A 287 -3.35 16.54 -20.56
N PRO A 288 -3.40 16.45 -21.90
CA PRO A 288 -3.54 15.18 -22.62
C PRO A 288 -2.36 14.20 -22.43
N GLU A 289 -1.20 14.68 -21.97
CA GLU A 289 -0.01 13.87 -21.69
C GLU A 289 -0.05 13.15 -20.33
N VAL A 290 -0.94 13.57 -19.42
CA VAL A 290 -1.06 13.00 -18.08
C VAL A 290 -1.90 11.72 -18.13
N GLY A 291 -1.31 10.62 -17.69
CA GLY A 291 -2.01 9.34 -17.52
C GLY A 291 -3.03 9.39 -16.39
N LEU A 292 -4.05 8.53 -16.47
CA LEU A 292 -5.06 8.39 -15.42
C LEU A 292 -4.85 7.08 -14.67
N TYR A 293 -4.83 7.13 -13.35
CA TYR A 293 -4.70 5.94 -12.50
C TYR A 293 -5.97 5.80 -11.64
N VAL A 294 -6.79 4.82 -12.00
CA VAL A 294 -8.17 4.71 -11.53
C VAL A 294 -8.27 3.65 -10.45
N CYS A 295 -8.73 4.05 -9.26
CA CYS A 295 -9.26 3.12 -8.26
C CYS A 295 -10.78 3.19 -8.29
N LEU A 296 -11.45 2.11 -8.69
CA LEU A 296 -12.91 1.99 -8.70
C LEU A 296 -13.42 1.62 -7.28
N GLY A 297 -12.99 2.42 -6.31
CA GLY A 297 -13.20 2.27 -4.88
C GLY A 297 -12.58 3.47 -4.15
N GLU A 298 -12.62 3.56 -2.83
CA GLU A 298 -13.07 2.51 -1.89
C GLU A 298 -14.50 2.73 -1.40
N VAL A 299 -15.09 3.87 -1.76
CA VAL A 299 -16.48 4.18 -1.49
C VAL A 299 -17.39 3.49 -2.51
N LEU A 300 -17.04 3.55 -3.80
CA LEU A 300 -17.77 2.88 -4.86
C LEU A 300 -17.82 1.38 -4.57
N GLN A 301 -19.01 0.79 -4.67
CA GLN A 301 -19.16 -0.66 -4.67
C GLN A 301 -18.69 -1.21 -6.02
N GLY A 302 -17.36 -1.32 -6.17
CA GLY A 302 -16.70 -1.60 -7.44
C GLY A 302 -17.15 -2.90 -8.10
N ASP A 303 -17.44 -3.95 -7.33
CA ASP A 303 -17.98 -5.21 -7.86
C ASP A 303 -19.36 -5.07 -8.51
N LEU A 304 -20.17 -4.10 -8.06
CA LEU A 304 -21.54 -3.88 -8.56
C LEU A 304 -21.59 -2.83 -9.66
N TYR A 305 -20.90 -1.71 -9.44
CA TYR A 305 -21.01 -0.52 -10.29
C TYR A 305 -19.72 -0.16 -11.01
N GLY A 306 -18.63 -0.90 -10.81
CA GLY A 306 -17.33 -0.60 -11.43
C GLY A 306 -17.37 -0.63 -12.94
N VAL A 307 -18.11 -1.57 -13.54
CA VAL A 307 -18.29 -1.65 -15.00
C VAL A 307 -19.03 -0.42 -15.54
N GLU A 308 -20.19 -0.10 -14.96
CA GLU A 308 -20.99 1.08 -15.31
C GLU A 308 -20.17 2.37 -15.15
N TRP A 309 -19.58 2.58 -13.97
CA TRP A 309 -18.82 3.79 -13.68
C TRP A 309 -17.63 3.96 -14.62
N PHE A 310 -16.89 2.88 -14.90
CA PHE A 310 -15.75 2.95 -15.79
C PHE A 310 -16.18 3.20 -17.24
N THR A 311 -17.11 2.41 -17.76
CA THR A 311 -17.45 2.41 -19.19
C THR A 311 -18.45 3.47 -19.62
N GLU A 312 -19.27 3.96 -18.69
CA GLU A 312 -20.34 4.93 -18.96
C GLU A 312 -20.08 6.32 -18.34
N THR A 313 -19.12 6.45 -17.42
CA THR A 313 -18.75 7.76 -16.83
C THR A 313 -17.30 8.15 -17.11
N ILE A 314 -16.33 7.32 -16.73
CA ILE A 314 -14.90 7.64 -16.87
C ILE A 314 -14.46 7.65 -18.33
N LEU A 315 -14.63 6.53 -19.05
CA LEU A 315 -14.19 6.41 -20.44
C LEU A 315 -14.82 7.46 -21.37
N PRO A 316 -16.14 7.75 -21.31
CA PRO A 316 -16.73 8.82 -22.11
C PRO A 316 -16.10 10.19 -21.85
N GLY A 317 -15.78 10.53 -20.59
CA GLY A 317 -15.11 11.78 -20.25
C GLY A 317 -13.71 11.87 -20.88
N VAL A 318 -12.94 10.79 -20.81
CA VAL A 318 -11.61 10.71 -21.46
C VAL A 318 -11.72 10.84 -22.98
N GLU A 319 -12.62 10.10 -23.61
CA GLU A 319 -12.86 10.15 -25.06
C GLU A 319 -13.33 11.54 -25.53
N GLU A 320 -14.12 12.25 -24.72
CA GLU A 320 -14.52 13.62 -25.00
C GLU A 320 -13.35 14.61 -24.93
N GLY A 321 -12.53 14.53 -23.87
CA GLY A 321 -11.33 15.35 -23.76
C GLY A 321 -10.36 15.14 -24.92
N LEU A 322 -10.16 13.89 -25.34
CA LEU A 322 -9.28 13.54 -26.48
C LEU A 322 -9.78 14.06 -27.83
N ARG A 323 -11.10 14.05 -28.05
CA ARG A 323 -11.70 14.60 -29.28
C ARG A 323 -11.38 16.08 -29.46
N ALA A 324 -11.18 16.83 -28.37
CA ALA A 324 -10.83 18.24 -28.42
C ALA A 324 -9.37 18.51 -28.82
N THR A 325 -8.45 17.58 -28.55
CA THR A 325 -7.00 17.78 -28.73
C THR A 325 -6.42 17.08 -29.95
N GLY A 326 -7.00 15.94 -30.36
CA GLY A 326 -6.42 15.06 -31.38
C GLY A 326 -5.15 14.33 -30.91
N ALA A 327 -4.84 14.39 -29.61
CA ALA A 327 -3.71 13.71 -29.02
C ALA A 327 -3.89 12.18 -29.01
N ALA A 328 -2.79 11.44 -28.85
CA ALA A 328 -2.83 10.02 -28.58
C ALA A 328 -3.50 9.76 -27.21
N PRO A 329 -4.25 8.65 -27.04
CA PRO A 329 -4.90 8.35 -25.77
C PRO A 329 -3.85 8.18 -24.65
N PRO A 330 -3.98 8.90 -23.51
CA PRO A 330 -3.12 8.70 -22.36
C PRO A 330 -3.33 7.29 -21.80
N PRO A 331 -2.34 6.70 -21.13
CA PRO A 331 -2.55 5.43 -20.46
C PRO A 331 -3.60 5.57 -19.36
N ILE A 332 -4.48 4.58 -19.27
CA ILE A 332 -5.33 4.39 -18.09
C ILE A 332 -4.77 3.18 -17.34
N LEU A 333 -4.37 3.37 -16.08
CA LEU A 333 -3.98 2.30 -15.18
C LEU A 333 -5.17 1.96 -14.28
N LEU A 334 -5.73 0.76 -14.40
CA LEU A 334 -6.83 0.29 -13.57
C LEU A 334 -6.28 -0.52 -12.38
N ARG A 335 -6.59 -0.06 -11.17
CA ARG A 335 -6.22 -0.73 -9.92
C ARG A 335 -7.18 -1.88 -9.62
N ALA A 336 -6.65 -3.05 -9.27
CA ALA A 336 -7.42 -4.24 -8.86
C ALA A 336 -7.85 -4.21 -7.38
N HIS A 337 -7.77 -3.05 -6.72
CA HIS A 337 -8.13 -2.88 -5.30
C HIS A 337 -9.62 -2.61 -5.17
N SER A 338 -10.27 -3.23 -4.18
CA SER A 338 -11.70 -3.09 -3.86
C SER A 338 -12.70 -3.65 -4.88
N LEU A 339 -12.25 -4.37 -5.91
CA LEU A 339 -13.12 -5.12 -6.81
C LEU A 339 -12.39 -6.28 -7.50
N ASP A 340 -13.16 -7.18 -8.13
CA ASP A 340 -12.68 -8.01 -9.23
C ASP A 340 -12.57 -7.16 -10.52
N PRO A 341 -11.36 -6.88 -11.03
CA PRO A 341 -11.19 -6.05 -12.23
C PRO A 341 -11.60 -6.76 -13.54
N GLN A 342 -11.80 -8.09 -13.53
CA GLN A 342 -12.09 -8.86 -14.75
C GLN A 342 -13.30 -8.32 -15.54
N PRO A 343 -14.48 -8.11 -14.93
CA PRO A 343 -15.66 -7.60 -15.65
C PRO A 343 -15.43 -6.22 -16.29
N VAL A 344 -14.65 -5.35 -15.64
CA VAL A 344 -14.35 -4.00 -16.15
C VAL A 344 -13.46 -4.09 -17.39
N ILE A 345 -12.45 -4.95 -17.35
CA ILE A 345 -11.52 -5.15 -18.47
C ILE A 345 -12.24 -5.79 -19.66
N GLU A 346 -13.05 -6.82 -19.42
CA GLU A 346 -13.85 -7.49 -20.45
C GLU A 346 -14.86 -6.53 -21.12
N ALA A 347 -15.55 -5.71 -20.33
CA ALA A 347 -16.49 -4.72 -20.84
C ALA A 347 -15.81 -3.59 -21.63
N THR A 348 -14.56 -3.26 -21.29
CA THR A 348 -13.76 -2.28 -22.03
C THR A 348 -13.28 -2.84 -23.37
N GLY A 349 -12.82 -4.10 -23.40
CA GLY A 349 -12.35 -4.75 -24.62
C GLY A 349 -11.31 -3.91 -25.38
N GLU A 350 -11.47 -3.81 -26.71
CA GLU A 350 -10.58 -3.02 -27.57
C GLU A 350 -10.94 -1.52 -27.60
N ARG A 351 -11.97 -1.07 -26.88
CA ARG A 351 -12.41 0.35 -26.88
C ARG A 351 -11.30 1.30 -26.44
N TYR A 352 -10.46 0.85 -25.50
CA TYR A 352 -9.35 1.63 -24.98
C TYR A 352 -8.04 0.80 -24.93
N PRO A 353 -7.26 0.76 -26.02
CA PRO A 353 -6.08 -0.10 -26.12
C PRO A 353 -4.92 0.31 -25.19
N ALA A 354 -4.96 1.52 -24.62
CA ALA A 354 -4.01 2.00 -23.63
C ALA A 354 -4.49 1.74 -22.17
N LEU A 355 -5.27 0.68 -21.96
CA LEU A 355 -5.64 0.20 -20.63
C LEU A 355 -4.55 -0.73 -20.07
N HIS A 356 -4.12 -0.44 -18.86
CA HIS A 356 -3.10 -1.16 -18.09
C HIS A 356 -3.70 -1.58 -16.74
N THR A 357 -3.05 -2.50 -16.03
CA THR A 357 -3.56 -2.99 -14.74
C THR A 357 -2.53 -2.86 -13.64
N GLU A 358 -2.97 -2.66 -12.41
CA GLU A 358 -2.12 -2.65 -11.23
C GLU A 358 -2.69 -3.51 -10.09
N ALA A 359 -1.81 -4.19 -9.36
CA ALA A 359 -2.16 -4.82 -8.09
C ALA A 359 -1.00 -4.73 -7.08
N LYS A 360 -1.35 -4.64 -5.79
CA LYS A 360 -0.44 -4.67 -4.64
C LYS A 360 0.44 -5.93 -4.67
N TYR A 361 1.71 -5.84 -4.29
CA TYR A 361 2.63 -6.99 -4.30
C TYR A 361 2.40 -7.95 -3.13
N ASN A 362 2.47 -7.43 -1.90
CA ASN A 362 2.25 -8.17 -0.67
C ASN A 362 1.20 -7.46 0.20
N GLY A 363 0.14 -6.99 -0.45
CA GLY A 363 -0.78 -6.06 0.19
C GLY A 363 -0.11 -4.70 0.45
N GLU A 364 -0.29 -4.12 1.63
CA GLU A 364 0.22 -2.83 2.09
C GLU A 364 1.54 -2.95 2.90
N SER A 365 2.21 -4.09 2.78
CA SER A 365 3.48 -4.42 3.44
C SER A 365 4.49 -4.99 2.45
N LEU A 366 5.73 -5.23 2.90
CA LEU A 366 6.74 -5.99 2.16
C LEU A 366 7.11 -7.28 2.92
N THR A 367 6.47 -8.40 2.59
CA THR A 367 6.50 -9.58 3.46
C THR A 367 7.35 -10.74 2.91
N THR A 368 7.41 -10.90 1.59
CA THR A 368 8.06 -12.06 0.97
C THR A 368 8.40 -11.83 -0.50
N TRP A 369 9.52 -12.40 -0.94
CA TRP A 369 9.82 -12.54 -2.37
C TRP A 369 9.26 -13.83 -3.00
N THR A 370 8.50 -14.63 -2.25
CA THR A 370 7.89 -15.88 -2.73
C THR A 370 6.35 -15.90 -2.63
N PRO A 371 5.64 -14.85 -3.12
CA PRO A 371 4.18 -14.76 -3.01
C PRO A 371 3.48 -15.97 -3.65
N ARG A 372 2.40 -16.48 -3.06
CA ARG A 372 1.74 -17.71 -3.51
C ARG A 372 0.22 -17.55 -3.48
N GLY A 373 -0.51 -18.67 -3.50
CA GLY A 373 -1.93 -18.68 -3.21
C GLY A 373 -2.77 -17.92 -4.23
N LYS A 374 -3.84 -17.28 -3.74
CA LYS A 374 -4.79 -16.51 -4.53
C LYS A 374 -4.11 -15.32 -5.21
N TRP A 375 -3.24 -14.63 -4.49
CA TRP A 375 -2.60 -13.41 -4.98
C TRP A 375 -1.66 -13.65 -6.16
N GLN A 376 -0.91 -14.75 -6.14
CA GLN A 376 -0.10 -15.16 -7.30
C GLN A 376 -0.96 -15.41 -8.55
N LYS A 377 -2.14 -16.03 -8.39
CA LYS A 377 -3.05 -16.30 -9.51
C LYS A 377 -3.60 -14.99 -10.08
N LEU A 378 -3.99 -14.05 -9.22
CA LEU A 378 -4.47 -12.72 -9.62
C LEU A 378 -3.44 -11.99 -10.48
N HIS A 379 -2.19 -11.85 -10.00
CA HIS A 379 -1.14 -11.18 -10.78
C HIS A 379 -0.88 -11.83 -12.14
N ARG A 380 -0.83 -13.17 -12.19
CA ARG A 380 -0.62 -13.89 -13.46
C ARG A 380 -1.77 -13.70 -14.43
N TYR A 381 -2.99 -13.65 -13.90
CA TYR A 381 -4.16 -13.36 -14.70
C TYR A 381 -4.08 -11.94 -15.26
N LEU A 382 -3.86 -10.92 -14.43
CA LEU A 382 -3.74 -9.52 -14.87
C LEU A 382 -2.60 -9.32 -15.88
N ALA A 383 -1.46 -9.97 -15.67
CA ALA A 383 -0.34 -9.96 -16.61
C ALA A 383 -0.65 -10.62 -17.96
N SER A 384 -1.67 -11.47 -18.04
CA SER A 384 -2.09 -12.15 -19.27
C SER A 384 -3.09 -11.36 -20.12
N LEU A 385 -3.68 -10.28 -19.59
CA LEU A 385 -4.77 -9.53 -20.22
C LEU A 385 -4.32 -8.53 -21.31
N GLY A 386 -3.03 -8.48 -21.62
CA GLY A 386 -2.47 -7.45 -22.49
C GLY A 386 -2.14 -6.16 -21.73
N GLY A 387 -1.49 -5.21 -22.41
CA GLY A 387 -0.94 -4.02 -21.76
C GLY A 387 0.20 -4.33 -20.78
N THR A 388 0.47 -3.38 -19.88
CA THR A 388 1.51 -3.49 -18.85
C THR A 388 0.83 -3.75 -17.51
N HIS A 389 1.10 -4.91 -16.90
CA HIS A 389 0.70 -5.16 -15.52
C HIS A 389 1.77 -4.60 -14.56
N VAL A 390 1.38 -3.59 -13.79
CA VAL A 390 2.21 -2.89 -12.81
C VAL A 390 2.04 -3.55 -11.44
N VAL A 391 3.15 -3.90 -10.80
CA VAL A 391 3.16 -4.41 -9.43
C VAL A 391 3.46 -3.27 -8.47
N ASN A 392 2.62 -3.12 -7.45
CA ASN A 392 2.66 -2.02 -6.51
C ASN A 392 3.25 -2.45 -5.16
N ILE A 393 4.42 -1.91 -4.85
CA ILE A 393 5.06 -1.99 -3.55
C ILE A 393 4.40 -0.90 -2.70
N HIS A 394 3.34 -1.28 -1.98
CA HIS A 394 2.32 -0.34 -1.49
C HIS A 394 2.48 -0.09 0.02
N ILE A 395 2.44 1.19 0.42
CA ILE A 395 2.37 1.71 1.81
C ILE A 395 3.53 1.33 2.75
N LEU A 396 3.87 0.05 2.87
CA LEU A 396 4.99 -0.48 3.67
C LEU A 396 4.76 -0.36 5.18
N ALA A 397 3.55 -0.70 5.61
CA ALA A 397 3.09 -0.58 7.01
C ALA A 397 3.97 -1.33 8.02
N ASP A 398 4.57 -2.45 7.60
CA ASP A 398 5.48 -3.24 8.44
C ASP A 398 6.88 -2.62 8.60
N LEU A 399 7.28 -1.74 7.69
CA LEU A 399 8.61 -1.12 7.67
C LEU A 399 8.66 0.25 8.37
N GLU A 400 7.52 0.92 8.54
CA GLU A 400 7.49 2.23 9.20
C GLU A 400 7.98 2.15 10.67
N PRO A 401 8.86 3.07 11.14
CA PRO A 401 9.42 4.24 10.43
C PRO A 401 10.89 4.08 9.96
N PHE A 402 11.48 2.91 10.15
CA PHE A 402 12.93 2.70 10.07
C PHE A 402 13.46 2.70 8.64
N ARG A 403 14.76 2.95 8.49
CA ARG A 403 15.42 2.81 7.19
C ARG A 403 15.35 1.37 6.69
N TYR A 404 15.12 1.21 5.39
CA TYR A 404 15.16 -0.09 4.72
C TYR A 404 16.01 -0.02 3.45
N GLY A 405 16.91 -0.98 3.29
CA GLY A 405 17.87 -1.01 2.18
C GLY A 405 18.43 -2.40 1.86
N ALA A 406 17.69 -3.48 2.17
CA ALA A 406 18.13 -4.84 1.88
C ALA A 406 18.07 -5.12 0.37
N VAL A 407 19.14 -4.77 -0.34
CA VAL A 407 19.21 -4.81 -1.81
C VAL A 407 19.01 -6.21 -2.36
N THR A 408 19.42 -7.25 -1.63
CA THR A 408 19.20 -8.65 -2.02
C THR A 408 17.74 -9.06 -1.86
N PHE A 409 17.04 -8.58 -0.82
CA PHE A 409 15.59 -8.79 -0.68
C PHE A 409 14.85 -8.11 -1.85
N ILE A 410 15.24 -6.87 -2.17
CA ILE A 410 14.65 -6.10 -3.26
C ILE A 410 14.90 -6.80 -4.61
N GLN A 411 16.14 -7.23 -4.87
CA GLN A 411 16.48 -7.97 -6.10
C GLN A 411 15.61 -9.22 -6.25
N ARG A 412 15.49 -10.03 -5.20
CA ARG A 412 14.64 -11.24 -5.21
C ARG A 412 13.17 -10.90 -5.43
N SER A 413 12.70 -9.81 -4.86
CA SER A 413 11.32 -9.34 -5.03
C SER A 413 11.06 -8.96 -6.48
N VAL A 414 11.95 -8.21 -7.12
CA VAL A 414 11.83 -7.87 -8.55
C VAL A 414 11.98 -9.10 -9.45
N SER A 415 12.88 -10.03 -9.13
CA SER A 415 12.94 -11.32 -9.83
C SER A 415 11.61 -12.08 -9.72
N ALA A 416 10.92 -12.02 -8.57
CA ALA A 416 9.60 -12.62 -8.41
C ALA A 416 8.52 -11.86 -9.20
N ILE A 417 8.56 -10.53 -9.24
CA ILE A 417 7.67 -9.72 -10.10
C ILE A 417 7.76 -10.21 -11.54
N ARG A 418 8.98 -10.31 -12.08
CA ARG A 418 9.22 -10.73 -13.47
C ARG A 418 8.86 -12.20 -13.70
N HIS A 419 9.51 -13.11 -12.97
CA HIS A 419 9.52 -14.53 -13.31
C HIS A 419 8.34 -15.31 -12.70
N ARG A 420 7.78 -14.82 -11.60
CA ARG A 420 6.73 -15.53 -10.84
C ARG A 420 5.35 -14.93 -11.04
N LEU A 421 5.25 -13.61 -11.08
CA LEU A 421 4.00 -12.86 -11.21
C LEU A 421 3.69 -12.44 -12.66
N GLY A 422 4.71 -12.33 -13.52
CA GLY A 422 4.55 -11.86 -14.89
C GLY A 422 4.40 -10.34 -15.00
N GLY A 423 4.67 -9.61 -13.92
CA GLY A 423 4.61 -8.15 -13.90
C GLY A 423 5.68 -7.52 -14.79
N ARG A 424 5.32 -6.40 -15.42
CA ARG A 424 6.17 -5.60 -16.30
C ARG A 424 6.26 -4.13 -15.88
N GLY A 425 5.63 -3.76 -14.78
CA GLY A 425 5.75 -2.42 -14.21
C GLY A 425 6.00 -2.46 -12.71
N LEU A 426 6.55 -1.37 -12.19
CA LEU A 426 6.79 -1.11 -10.79
C LEU A 426 6.13 0.22 -10.42
N HIS A 427 5.30 0.15 -9.39
CA HIS A 427 4.75 1.29 -8.66
C HIS A 427 5.32 1.25 -7.24
N LEU A 428 6.13 2.24 -6.85
CA LEU A 428 6.94 2.17 -5.64
C LEU A 428 6.55 3.22 -4.60
N TYR A 429 5.96 2.81 -3.49
CA TYR A 429 5.74 3.75 -2.39
C TYR A 429 7.07 4.17 -1.72
N PRO A 430 7.13 5.40 -1.18
CA PRO A 430 8.18 5.80 -0.26
C PRO A 430 8.03 5.04 1.06
N LEU A 431 9.08 4.97 1.88
CA LEU A 431 9.05 4.28 3.18
C LEU A 431 8.15 4.96 4.22
N PHE A 432 7.74 6.22 4.00
CA PHE A 432 6.90 6.97 4.93
C PHE A 432 5.90 7.88 4.20
N TYR A 433 4.78 7.31 3.76
CA TYR A 433 3.97 7.89 2.68
C TYR A 433 3.16 9.15 3.06
N TRP A 434 2.44 9.13 4.18
CA TRP A 434 1.43 10.17 4.49
C TRP A 434 2.02 11.54 4.88
N GLU A 435 3.35 11.68 4.90
CA GLU A 435 4.05 12.91 5.28
C GLU A 435 5.15 13.33 4.29
N TRP A 436 4.98 12.98 3.01
CA TRP A 436 5.90 13.38 1.96
C TRP A 436 6.13 14.92 1.94
N PRO A 437 7.37 15.41 1.76
CA PRO A 437 8.61 14.69 1.46
C PRO A 437 9.47 14.37 2.70
N LEU A 438 8.92 14.44 3.91
CA LEU A 438 9.71 14.46 5.15
C LEU A 438 9.75 13.08 5.82
N SER A 439 10.85 12.78 6.50
CA SER A 439 11.00 11.55 7.27
C SER A 439 10.53 11.70 8.73
N PRO A 440 10.21 10.60 9.43
CA PRO A 440 9.79 10.59 10.83
C PRO A 440 10.94 10.78 11.84
N ASP A 441 12.20 10.87 11.38
CA ASP A 441 13.36 11.04 12.26
C ASP A 441 13.27 12.33 13.10
N ARG A 442 13.69 12.27 14.36
CA ARG A 442 13.95 13.46 15.18
C ARG A 442 15.32 14.04 14.80
N ALA A 443 15.33 14.82 13.73
CA ALA A 443 16.48 15.61 13.28
C ALA A 443 16.09 17.08 13.09
N GLU A 444 17.07 17.97 13.23
CA GLU A 444 16.95 19.39 12.92
C GLU A 444 18.09 19.83 11.99
N PRO A 445 17.79 20.26 10.75
CA PRO A 445 16.47 20.28 10.11
C PRO A 445 15.90 18.87 9.89
N ARG A 446 14.59 18.77 9.63
CA ARG A 446 13.95 17.49 9.26
C ARG A 446 14.59 16.91 8.00
N LEU A 447 14.78 15.60 7.99
CA LEU A 447 15.34 14.90 6.83
C LEU A 447 14.27 14.75 5.74
N ARG A 448 14.71 14.84 4.48
CA ARG A 448 13.88 14.52 3.32
C ARG A 448 13.98 13.03 3.02
N GLN A 449 12.88 12.41 2.60
CA GLN A 449 12.84 10.99 2.26
C GLN A 449 13.71 10.67 1.04
N VAL A 450 13.80 11.57 0.06
CA VAL A 450 14.70 11.40 -1.10
C VAL A 450 16.18 11.26 -0.70
N ASP A 451 16.59 11.93 0.39
CA ASP A 451 17.96 11.85 0.91
C ASP A 451 18.16 10.66 1.85
N ARG A 452 17.22 10.46 2.78
CA ARG A 452 17.30 9.40 3.79
C ARG A 452 17.19 8.01 3.15
N ASP A 453 16.26 7.89 2.21
CA ASP A 453 15.84 6.62 1.62
C ASP A 453 16.39 6.44 0.19
N TRP A 454 17.48 7.13 -0.15
CA TRP A 454 18.08 7.06 -1.49
C TRP A 454 18.40 5.62 -1.94
N LEU A 455 18.84 4.77 -1.00
CA LEU A 455 19.17 3.36 -1.25
C LEU A 455 17.92 2.55 -1.63
N TRP A 456 16.77 2.86 -1.04
CA TRP A 456 15.48 2.23 -1.37
C TRP A 456 15.12 2.48 -2.83
N PHE A 457 15.04 3.75 -3.25
CA PHE A 457 14.70 4.11 -4.63
C PHE A 457 15.72 3.56 -5.62
N ALA A 458 17.01 3.76 -5.35
CA ALA A 458 18.07 3.31 -6.25
C ALA A 458 18.07 1.79 -6.44
N ALA A 459 17.84 1.00 -5.37
CA ALA A 459 17.82 -0.45 -5.46
C ALA A 459 16.65 -0.96 -6.29
N TRP A 460 15.43 -0.49 -6.01
CA TRP A 460 14.25 -0.89 -6.77
C TRP A 460 14.37 -0.55 -8.25
N HIS A 461 14.80 0.67 -8.59
CA HIS A 461 14.96 1.07 -9.99
C HIS A 461 16.10 0.31 -10.69
N ARG A 462 17.22 0.04 -10.00
CA ARG A 462 18.32 -0.77 -10.53
C ARG A 462 17.87 -2.18 -10.92
N TYR A 463 17.07 -2.82 -10.08
CA TYR A 463 16.57 -4.17 -10.31
C TYR A 463 15.36 -4.20 -11.25
N ALA A 464 14.53 -3.16 -11.25
CA ALA A 464 13.47 -2.99 -12.24
C ALA A 464 14.05 -2.80 -13.66
N TRP A 465 15.22 -2.14 -13.76
CA TRP A 465 15.99 -2.10 -15.00
C TRP A 465 16.51 -3.50 -15.38
N LYS A 466 17.21 -4.18 -14.46
CA LYS A 466 17.68 -5.56 -14.66
C LYS A 466 17.64 -6.35 -13.36
N ALA A 467 16.80 -7.38 -13.31
CA ALA A 467 16.63 -8.22 -12.13
C ALA A 467 17.77 -9.24 -11.99
N ASP A 468 18.15 -9.86 -13.10
CA ASP A 468 19.13 -10.95 -13.15
C ASP A 468 20.57 -10.40 -13.21
N ARG A 469 21.01 -9.76 -12.12
CA ARG A 469 22.39 -9.29 -11.91
C ARG A 469 23.18 -10.26 -11.05
N ASP A 470 24.48 -10.39 -11.31
CA ASP A 470 25.37 -11.22 -10.50
C ASP A 470 25.45 -10.73 -9.05
N HIS A 471 25.26 -11.66 -8.11
CA HIS A 471 25.13 -11.31 -6.70
C HIS A 471 26.41 -10.70 -6.10
N ASP A 472 27.58 -11.21 -6.46
CA ASP A 472 28.85 -10.74 -5.89
C ASP A 472 29.21 -9.36 -6.47
N ALA A 473 28.97 -9.15 -7.77
CA ALA A 473 29.11 -7.85 -8.41
C ALA A 473 28.14 -6.81 -7.81
N GLU A 474 26.91 -7.19 -7.47
CA GLU A 474 25.97 -6.30 -6.80
C GLU A 474 26.42 -5.93 -5.39
N ARG A 475 26.97 -6.88 -4.63
CA ARG A 475 27.54 -6.60 -3.30
C ARG A 475 28.68 -5.59 -3.38
N GLU A 476 29.60 -5.76 -4.34
CA GLU A 476 30.69 -4.81 -4.58
C GLU A 476 30.17 -3.43 -4.98
N TYR A 477 29.20 -3.39 -5.90
CA TYR A 477 28.55 -2.15 -6.34
C TYR A 477 27.96 -1.37 -5.16
N TRP A 478 27.12 -2.02 -4.34
CA TRP A 478 26.47 -1.34 -3.21
C TRP A 478 27.43 -0.99 -2.08
N THR A 479 28.45 -1.83 -1.83
CA THR A 479 29.52 -1.52 -0.87
C THR A 479 30.23 -0.22 -1.26
N ARG A 480 30.58 -0.06 -2.54
CA ARG A 480 31.21 1.16 -3.06
C ARG A 480 30.28 2.37 -2.97
N ARG A 481 29.00 2.23 -3.33
CA ARG A 481 28.02 3.32 -3.22
C ARG A 481 27.84 3.79 -1.77
N LEU A 482 27.79 2.87 -0.81
CA LEU A 482 27.74 3.23 0.62
C LEU A 482 29.08 3.77 1.14
N ALA A 483 30.20 3.33 0.55
CA ALA A 483 31.51 3.91 0.84
C ALA A 483 31.62 5.38 0.39
N GLU A 484 30.97 5.76 -0.71
CA GLU A 484 30.85 7.17 -1.14
C GLU A 484 30.12 8.01 -0.07
N GLN A 485 29.09 7.45 0.59
CA GLN A 485 28.36 8.12 1.66
C GLN A 485 29.16 8.21 2.97
N PHE A 486 29.80 7.12 3.39
CA PHE A 486 30.44 7.01 4.72
C PHE A 486 31.97 7.18 4.73
N GLY A 487 32.57 7.30 3.55
CA GLY A 487 33.96 7.71 3.33
C GLY A 487 34.99 6.58 3.32
N THR A 488 34.61 5.33 3.62
CA THR A 488 35.49 4.15 3.49
C THR A 488 34.73 2.91 3.05
N GLU A 489 35.42 2.00 2.36
CA GLU A 489 34.89 0.71 1.96
C GLU A 489 34.48 -0.15 3.17
N ALA A 490 35.26 -0.11 4.26
CA ALA A 490 34.94 -0.83 5.49
C ALA A 490 33.62 -0.34 6.13
N ALA A 491 33.40 0.98 6.18
CA ALA A 491 32.13 1.54 6.65
C ALA A 491 30.97 1.21 5.70
N GLY A 492 31.20 1.30 4.39
CA GLY A 492 30.21 0.95 3.37
C GLY A 492 29.79 -0.52 3.42
N ALA A 493 30.75 -1.44 3.57
CA ALA A 493 30.48 -2.87 3.69
C ALA A 493 29.70 -3.20 4.97
N ALA A 494 30.07 -2.58 6.10
CA ALA A 494 29.35 -2.73 7.36
C ALA A 494 27.92 -2.18 7.28
N ALA A 495 27.72 -1.02 6.62
CA ALA A 495 26.39 -0.46 6.39
C ALA A 495 25.53 -1.39 5.52
N LEU A 496 26.09 -1.93 4.43
CA LEU A 496 25.37 -2.87 3.56
C LEU A 496 24.94 -4.12 4.32
N GLU A 497 25.84 -4.72 5.11
CA GLU A 497 25.52 -5.89 5.93
C GLU A 497 24.45 -5.58 6.98
N THR A 498 24.46 -4.36 7.53
CA THR A 498 23.44 -3.88 8.45
C THR A 498 22.07 -3.81 7.78
N TYR A 499 21.98 -3.16 6.61
CA TYR A 499 20.74 -3.06 5.84
C TYR A 499 20.17 -4.41 5.42
N GLU A 500 21.02 -5.30 4.91
CA GLU A 500 20.63 -6.65 4.51
C GLU A 500 20.04 -7.44 5.69
N ALA A 501 20.66 -7.34 6.87
CA ALA A 501 20.21 -8.02 8.06
C ALA A 501 18.93 -7.41 8.64
N MET A 502 18.86 -6.08 8.78
CA MET A 502 17.64 -5.38 9.22
C MET A 502 16.44 -5.75 8.33
N GLY A 503 16.63 -5.78 7.01
CA GLY A 503 15.55 -6.05 6.08
C GLY A 503 15.03 -7.49 6.09
N GLN A 504 15.58 -8.39 6.91
CA GLN A 504 14.98 -9.71 7.14
C GLN A 504 14.00 -9.72 8.32
N VAL A 505 14.00 -8.71 9.20
CA VAL A 505 13.29 -8.77 10.48
C VAL A 505 11.79 -8.55 10.32
N ALA A 506 11.37 -7.35 9.90
CA ALA A 506 9.94 -7.00 9.76
C ALA A 506 9.18 -7.95 8.80
N PRO A 507 9.71 -8.29 7.60
CA PRO A 507 9.01 -9.19 6.67
C PRO A 507 8.72 -10.58 7.26
N GLN A 508 9.64 -11.11 8.08
CA GLN A 508 9.45 -12.41 8.73
C GLN A 508 8.43 -12.33 9.88
N LEU A 509 8.51 -11.29 10.71
CA LEU A 509 7.58 -11.10 11.82
C LEU A 509 6.14 -10.92 11.32
N VAL A 510 5.90 -10.00 10.38
CA VAL A 510 4.54 -9.69 9.91
C VAL A 510 3.88 -10.91 9.25
N ARG A 511 4.58 -11.63 8.38
CA ARG A 511 3.95 -12.72 7.59
C ARG A 511 3.50 -13.92 8.41
N ARG A 512 4.04 -14.09 9.62
CA ARG A 512 3.78 -15.23 10.50
C ARG A 512 2.95 -14.85 11.72
N LEU A 513 3.16 -13.64 12.25
CA LEU A 513 2.55 -13.18 13.50
C LEU A 513 1.46 -12.13 13.27
N GLY A 514 1.54 -11.36 12.18
CA GLY A 514 0.69 -10.22 11.91
C GLY A 514 -0.80 -10.55 11.89
N ILE A 515 -1.60 -9.54 12.20
CA ILE A 515 -3.06 -9.55 12.02
C ILE A 515 -3.38 -9.29 10.56
N THR A 516 -2.69 -8.35 9.91
CA THR A 516 -2.94 -7.94 8.53
C THR A 516 -1.66 -7.45 7.86
N GLU A 517 -1.64 -7.43 6.53
CA GLU A 517 -0.64 -6.71 5.74
C GLU A 517 -0.95 -5.20 5.62
N GLY A 518 -2.19 -4.80 5.94
CA GLY A 518 -2.69 -3.43 5.88
C GLY A 518 -2.07 -2.48 6.92
N ASN A 519 -2.07 -1.18 6.63
CA ASN A 519 -1.71 -0.12 7.58
C ASN A 519 -2.68 0.04 8.75
N ARG A 520 -3.76 -0.76 8.78
CA ARG A 520 -4.50 -1.06 10.00
C ARG A 520 -3.57 -1.59 11.10
N GLN A 521 -2.43 -2.19 10.76
CA GLN A 521 -1.39 -2.60 11.68
C GLN A 521 -0.09 -1.79 11.52
N THR A 522 0.50 -1.38 12.64
CA THR A 522 1.86 -0.83 12.71
C THR A 522 2.77 -1.82 13.44
N LEU A 523 3.48 -2.67 12.69
CA LEU A 523 4.26 -3.79 13.26
C LEU A 523 5.31 -3.32 14.28
N SER A 524 6.00 -2.21 13.99
CA SER A 524 7.10 -1.71 14.83
C SER A 524 6.67 -1.31 16.23
N LEU A 525 5.38 -1.04 16.46
CA LEU A 525 4.83 -0.72 17.78
C LEU A 525 4.57 -1.96 18.66
N GLY A 526 4.68 -3.18 18.12
CA GLY A 526 4.48 -4.43 18.87
C GLY A 526 3.08 -5.03 18.71
N MET A 527 2.82 -6.10 19.46
CA MET A 527 1.53 -6.80 19.52
C MET A 527 1.24 -7.25 20.95
N THR A 528 -0.04 -7.28 21.34
CA THR A 528 -0.51 -7.81 22.62
C THR A 528 -0.52 -9.35 22.61
N LEU A 529 -0.55 -9.98 23.79
CA LEU A 529 -0.71 -11.42 23.88
C LEU A 529 -2.07 -11.86 23.33
N GLY A 530 -3.13 -11.09 23.55
CA GLY A 530 -4.44 -11.36 22.96
C GLY A 530 -4.40 -11.43 21.43
N GLN A 531 -3.64 -10.54 20.78
CA GLN A 531 -3.45 -10.57 19.33
C GLN A 531 -2.66 -11.80 18.85
N LEU A 532 -1.76 -12.34 19.67
CA LEU A 532 -0.96 -13.52 19.37
C LEU A 532 -1.72 -14.83 19.65
N THR A 533 -2.49 -14.90 20.75
CA THR A 533 -3.18 -16.12 21.19
C THR A 533 -4.61 -16.25 20.66
N ASN A 534 -5.24 -15.14 20.26
CA ASN A 534 -6.57 -15.10 19.67
C ASN A 534 -6.64 -14.08 18.52
N PRO A 535 -5.89 -14.28 17.41
CA PRO A 535 -5.85 -13.34 16.29
C PRO A 535 -7.22 -13.15 15.60
N ARG A 536 -8.15 -14.12 15.74
CA ARG A 536 -9.50 -14.03 15.17
C ARG A 536 -10.31 -12.87 15.77
N ARG A 537 -10.18 -12.60 17.08
CA ARG A 537 -10.82 -11.46 17.76
C ARG A 537 -10.42 -10.11 17.15
N TYR A 538 -9.24 -10.04 16.54
CA TYR A 538 -8.68 -8.84 15.92
C TYR A 538 -8.86 -8.82 14.39
N ARG A 539 -9.72 -9.70 13.85
CA ARG A 539 -10.01 -9.83 12.42
C ARG A 539 -8.75 -10.04 11.58
N ALA A 540 -8.00 -11.10 11.88
CA ALA A 540 -6.80 -11.40 11.10
C ALA A 540 -7.14 -11.72 9.63
N PHE A 541 -6.38 -11.14 8.71
CA PHE A 541 -6.62 -11.17 7.26
C PHE A 541 -5.92 -12.35 6.58
N ALA A 542 -6.70 -13.19 5.90
CA ALA A 542 -6.25 -14.51 5.46
C ALA A 542 -5.15 -14.55 4.42
N ASP A 543 -5.21 -13.63 3.47
CA ASP A 543 -4.22 -13.61 2.40
C ASP A 543 -2.81 -13.26 2.90
N LEU A 544 -2.65 -12.67 4.10
CA LEU A 544 -1.34 -12.50 4.73
C LEU A 544 -0.61 -13.85 4.86
N TRP A 545 -1.28 -14.87 5.40
CA TRP A 545 -0.68 -16.19 5.59
C TRP A 545 -0.84 -17.11 4.37
N GLU A 546 -1.93 -16.98 3.62
CA GLU A 546 -2.23 -17.84 2.46
C GLU A 546 -1.49 -17.45 1.18
N SER A 547 -1.19 -16.16 1.03
CA SER A 547 -0.64 -15.60 -0.21
C SER A 547 0.67 -14.83 0.00
N HIS A 548 0.82 -14.12 1.12
CA HIS A 548 1.96 -13.23 1.41
C HIS A 548 3.01 -13.83 2.36
N ALA A 549 3.00 -15.16 2.54
CA ALA A 549 3.97 -15.88 3.37
C ALA A 549 4.38 -17.20 2.72
N PRO A 550 5.58 -17.73 3.03
CA PRO A 550 5.86 -19.15 2.87
C PRO A 550 4.81 -20.01 3.57
N ALA A 551 4.61 -21.24 3.09
CA ALA A 551 3.76 -22.20 3.81
C ALA A 551 4.31 -22.45 5.22
N GLY A 552 3.42 -22.56 6.20
CA GLY A 552 3.81 -22.73 7.60
C GLY A 552 2.61 -22.64 8.53
N GLU A 553 2.88 -22.65 9.83
CA GLU A 553 1.86 -22.72 10.88
C GLU A 553 1.73 -21.37 11.60
N ARG A 554 0.51 -21.01 12.01
CA ARG A 554 0.30 -19.91 12.97
C ARG A 554 0.40 -20.43 14.40
N LEU A 555 0.48 -19.53 15.39
CA LEU A 555 0.64 -19.89 16.80
C LEU A 555 -0.36 -20.92 17.32
N GLU A 556 -1.65 -20.75 17.01
CA GLU A 556 -2.69 -21.69 17.45
C GLU A 556 -2.51 -23.08 16.82
N GLN A 557 -2.18 -23.12 15.53
CA GLN A 557 -1.91 -24.38 14.81
C GLN A 557 -0.65 -25.05 15.36
N PHE A 558 0.42 -24.29 15.57
CA PHE A 558 1.67 -24.78 16.15
C PHE A 558 1.45 -25.44 17.52
N ALA A 559 0.70 -24.78 18.41
CA ALA A 559 0.39 -25.33 19.73
C ALA A 559 -0.49 -26.60 19.65
N ALA A 560 -1.45 -26.63 18.72
CA ALA A 560 -2.29 -27.81 18.50
C ALA A 560 -1.48 -28.99 17.95
N THR A 561 -0.58 -28.76 16.99
CA THR A 561 0.33 -29.76 16.42
C THR A 561 1.25 -30.34 17.51
N GLU A 562 1.81 -29.50 18.38
CA GLU A 562 2.60 -29.95 19.54
C GLU A 562 1.77 -30.79 20.51
N ALA A 563 0.56 -30.35 20.85
CA ALA A 563 -0.33 -31.08 21.75
C ALA A 563 -0.75 -32.45 21.20
N ALA A 564 -0.92 -32.54 19.88
CA ALA A 564 -1.22 -33.79 19.18
C ALA A 564 0.00 -34.71 19.00
N GLY A 565 1.22 -34.22 19.29
CA GLY A 565 2.46 -34.96 19.01
C GLY A 565 2.71 -35.15 17.51
N GLU A 566 2.17 -34.26 16.68
CA GLU A 566 2.30 -34.27 15.23
C GLU A 566 3.59 -33.56 14.78
N VAL A 567 3.92 -33.67 13.48
CA VAL A 567 5.13 -33.07 12.91
C VAL A 567 4.81 -31.70 12.34
N HIS A 568 5.59 -30.69 12.73
CA HIS A 568 5.50 -29.35 12.15
C HIS A 568 5.84 -29.31 10.66
N VAL A 569 5.10 -28.52 9.89
CA VAL A 569 5.31 -28.36 8.44
C VAL A 569 5.45 -26.89 8.05
N GLY A 570 6.55 -26.58 7.35
CA GLY A 570 6.83 -25.24 6.84
C GLY A 570 7.43 -24.33 7.91
N GLU A 571 7.24 -23.02 7.75
CA GLU A 571 7.75 -22.01 8.68
C GLU A 571 6.91 -21.95 9.96
N THR A 572 7.53 -22.10 11.12
CA THR A 572 6.85 -22.00 12.42
C THR A 572 7.03 -20.62 13.07
N PRO A 573 6.17 -20.25 14.05
CA PRO A 573 6.33 -19.01 14.80
C PRO A 573 7.68 -18.92 15.54
N LEU A 574 8.20 -20.04 16.03
CA LEU A 574 9.50 -20.07 16.73
C LEU A 574 10.68 -19.90 15.77
N ASP A 575 10.62 -20.50 14.56
CA ASP A 575 11.64 -20.28 13.53
C ASP A 575 11.76 -18.79 13.17
N VAL A 576 10.62 -18.10 13.06
CA VAL A 576 10.55 -16.68 12.69
C VAL A 576 11.16 -15.78 13.76
N VAL A 577 10.87 -15.98 15.04
CA VAL A 577 11.47 -15.14 16.10
C VAL A 577 12.94 -15.44 16.31
N ASP A 578 13.37 -16.70 16.14
CA ASP A 578 14.79 -17.06 16.19
C ASP A 578 15.56 -16.45 15.02
N ALA A 579 15.00 -16.49 13.80
CA ALA A 579 15.58 -15.83 12.64
C ALA A 579 15.60 -14.29 12.80
N ALA A 580 14.51 -13.69 13.28
CA ALA A 580 14.44 -12.24 13.54
C ALA A 580 15.54 -11.79 14.52
N ARG A 581 15.72 -12.51 15.64
CA ARG A 581 16.79 -12.21 16.61
C ARG A 581 18.18 -12.42 16.04
N HIS A 582 18.38 -13.48 15.25
CA HIS A 582 19.65 -13.73 14.57
C HIS A 582 20.03 -12.55 13.67
N PHE A 583 19.13 -12.12 12.80
CA PHE A 583 19.40 -11.03 11.87
C PHE A 583 19.51 -9.67 12.57
N ALA A 584 18.70 -9.39 13.58
CA ALA A 584 18.82 -8.13 14.32
C ALA A 584 20.15 -8.04 15.09
N THR A 585 20.60 -9.16 15.70
CA THR A 585 21.92 -9.25 16.35
C THR A 585 23.05 -9.02 15.33
N LYS A 586 22.93 -9.64 14.14
CA LYS A 586 23.90 -9.47 13.06
C LYS A 586 23.97 -8.01 12.59
N ALA A 587 22.83 -7.34 12.42
CA ALA A 587 22.77 -5.94 12.03
C ALA A 587 23.49 -5.04 13.03
N LEU A 588 23.17 -5.18 14.33
CA LEU A 588 23.78 -4.39 15.39
C LEU A 588 25.30 -4.62 15.50
N ALA A 589 25.74 -5.87 15.32
CA ALA A 589 27.16 -6.21 15.31
C ALA A 589 27.90 -5.57 14.12
N ALA A 590 27.31 -5.64 12.91
CA ALA A 590 27.90 -5.09 11.69
C ALA A 590 28.07 -3.57 11.78
N VAL A 591 27.01 -2.83 12.12
CA VAL A 591 27.07 -1.36 12.24
C VAL A 591 28.05 -0.92 13.34
N THR A 592 28.09 -1.65 14.46
CA THR A 592 29.03 -1.34 15.55
C THR A 592 30.49 -1.56 15.09
N ALA A 593 30.77 -2.61 14.33
CA ALA A 593 32.11 -2.89 13.81
C ALA A 593 32.58 -1.83 12.80
N GLY A 594 31.68 -1.29 11.98
CA GLY A 594 32.02 -0.27 10.98
C GLY A 594 32.20 1.14 11.54
N GLN A 595 31.71 1.43 12.75
CA GLN A 595 31.68 2.77 13.34
C GLN A 595 33.04 3.49 13.33
N ALA A 596 34.12 2.79 13.67
CA ALA A 596 35.47 3.38 13.72
C ALA A 596 36.05 3.73 12.34
N SER A 597 35.46 3.19 11.27
CA SER A 597 35.88 3.38 9.88
C SER A 597 35.12 4.50 9.17
N VAL A 598 34.09 5.07 9.78
CA VAL A 598 33.33 6.19 9.21
C VAL A 598 34.21 7.44 9.13
N ARG A 599 34.14 8.15 8.00
CA ARG A 599 34.91 9.38 7.73
C ARG A 599 34.04 10.54 7.26
N THR A 600 32.89 10.25 6.68
CA THR A 600 31.89 11.23 6.25
C THR A 600 30.49 10.79 6.69
N ASN A 601 29.58 11.77 6.80
CA ASN A 601 28.17 11.54 7.16
C ASN A 601 27.95 10.71 8.45
N GLU A 602 28.76 10.98 9.48
CA GLU A 602 28.72 10.25 10.75
C GLU A 602 27.34 10.29 11.41
N ALA A 603 26.64 11.43 11.34
CA ALA A 603 25.30 11.57 11.91
C ALA A 603 24.29 10.58 11.29
N GLU A 604 24.40 10.32 9.98
CA GLU A 604 23.53 9.35 9.30
C GLU A 604 23.90 7.91 9.68
N TYR A 605 25.20 7.61 9.81
CA TYR A 605 25.65 6.31 10.28
C TYR A 605 25.18 6.03 11.73
N GLN A 606 25.17 7.05 12.59
CA GLN A 606 24.64 6.93 13.96
C GLN A 606 23.13 6.72 14.00
N ARG A 607 22.38 7.29 13.04
CA ARG A 607 20.94 7.00 12.90
C ARG A 607 20.72 5.56 12.43
N LEU A 608 21.50 5.06 11.47
CA LEU A 608 21.48 3.64 11.08
C LEU A 608 21.83 2.71 12.27
N HIS A 609 22.79 3.09 13.12
CA HIS A 609 23.10 2.37 14.36
C HIS A 609 21.90 2.33 15.32
N SER A 610 21.24 3.48 15.49
CA SER A 610 20.05 3.61 16.33
C SER A 610 18.89 2.75 15.80
N ASP A 611 18.70 2.70 14.47
CA ASP A 611 17.71 1.84 13.82
C ASP A 611 18.00 0.35 14.07
N ALA A 612 19.25 -0.08 13.88
CA ALA A 612 19.66 -1.46 14.17
C ALA A 612 19.43 -1.84 15.63
N ARG A 613 19.68 -0.92 16.58
CA ARG A 613 19.41 -1.12 18.01
C ARG A 613 17.90 -1.20 18.29
N ALA A 614 17.09 -0.31 17.70
CA ALA A 614 15.64 -0.34 17.88
C ALA A 614 15.03 -1.63 17.32
N ILE A 615 15.46 -2.07 16.14
CA ILE A 615 15.03 -3.34 15.53
C ILE A 615 15.45 -4.55 16.36
N ALA A 616 16.63 -4.54 16.99
CA ALA A 616 17.04 -5.59 17.93
C ALA A 616 16.13 -5.66 19.15
N LEU A 617 15.77 -4.52 19.75
CA LEU A 617 14.83 -4.46 20.87
C LEU A 617 13.42 -4.94 20.45
N ILE A 618 12.97 -4.60 19.24
CA ILE A 618 11.71 -5.10 18.68
C ILE A 618 11.75 -6.62 18.51
N ALA A 619 12.83 -7.16 17.93
CA ALA A 619 12.98 -8.61 17.74
C ALA A 619 13.00 -9.37 19.07
N ASP A 620 13.69 -8.84 20.10
CA ASP A 620 13.71 -9.42 21.44
C ASP A 620 12.34 -9.31 22.13
N PHE A 621 11.62 -8.20 21.95
CA PHE A 621 10.24 -8.05 22.45
C PHE A 621 9.32 -9.11 21.84
N TYR A 622 9.34 -9.28 20.52
CA TYR A 622 8.52 -10.29 19.83
C TYR A 622 8.90 -11.72 20.23
N ASP A 623 10.18 -12.06 20.33
CA ASP A 623 10.63 -13.39 20.78
C ASP A 623 10.06 -13.74 22.15
N LEU A 624 10.19 -12.83 23.11
CA LEU A 624 9.68 -13.03 24.47
C LEU A 624 8.15 -13.18 24.49
N ARG A 625 7.43 -12.32 23.75
CA ARG A 625 5.96 -12.37 23.65
C ARG A 625 5.47 -13.63 22.95
N VAL A 626 6.12 -14.05 21.86
CA VAL A 626 5.76 -15.27 21.11
C VAL A 626 6.00 -16.51 21.96
N ARG A 627 7.12 -16.59 22.68
CA ARG A 627 7.39 -17.70 23.59
C ARG A 627 6.40 -17.75 24.75
N ALA A 628 5.99 -16.58 25.29
CA ALA A 628 4.93 -16.51 26.28
C ALA A 628 3.59 -16.96 25.72
N ALA A 629 3.23 -16.52 24.51
CA ALA A 629 2.01 -16.95 23.82
C ALA A 629 2.00 -18.47 23.57
N VAL A 630 3.13 -19.07 23.21
CA VAL A 630 3.26 -20.54 23.08
C VAL A 630 2.98 -21.24 24.40
N GLU A 631 3.51 -20.74 25.53
CA GLU A 631 3.22 -21.34 26.85
C GLU A 631 1.75 -21.20 27.25
N ILE A 632 1.11 -20.07 26.94
CA ILE A 632 -0.32 -19.85 27.17
C ILE A 632 -1.17 -20.78 26.29
N LEU A 633 -0.83 -20.93 25.02
CA LEU A 633 -1.56 -21.81 24.09
C LEU A 633 -1.37 -23.29 24.45
N ARG A 634 -0.17 -23.68 24.93
CA ARG A 634 0.07 -25.02 25.49
C ARG A 634 -0.76 -25.24 26.75
N ALA A 635 -0.85 -24.24 27.63
CA ALA A 635 -1.75 -24.29 28.78
C ALA A 635 -3.22 -24.46 28.34
N ARG A 636 -3.66 -23.71 27.32
CA ARG A 636 -4.99 -23.83 26.72
C ARG A 636 -5.26 -25.22 26.14
N CYS A 637 -4.27 -25.88 25.54
CA CYS A 637 -4.44 -27.26 25.07
C CYS A 637 -4.49 -28.29 26.21
N ALA A 638 -3.87 -27.99 27.36
CA ALA A 638 -3.67 -28.95 28.45
C ALA A 638 -4.64 -28.77 29.64
N HIS A 639 -5.41 -27.68 29.71
CA HIS A 639 -6.11 -27.34 30.95
C HIS A 639 -7.23 -28.33 31.31
N GLU A 640 -7.96 -28.89 30.34
CA GLU A 640 -9.09 -29.82 30.58
C GLU A 640 -10.08 -29.37 31.68
N GLY A 641 -10.23 -28.06 31.89
CA GLY A 641 -11.03 -27.46 32.97
C GLY A 641 -10.32 -27.33 34.34
N ASP A 642 -9.11 -27.86 34.50
CA ASP A 642 -8.23 -27.67 35.66
C ASP A 642 -7.27 -26.47 35.45
N TYR A 643 -7.70 -25.30 35.93
CA TYR A 643 -6.91 -24.08 35.86
C TYR A 643 -5.71 -24.06 36.84
N LEU A 644 -5.66 -24.95 37.85
CA LEU A 644 -4.51 -25.04 38.74
C LEU A 644 -3.34 -25.78 38.06
N ALA A 645 -3.65 -26.79 37.25
CA ALA A 645 -2.65 -27.57 36.52
C ALA A 645 -1.81 -26.74 35.53
N ILE A 646 -2.36 -25.62 35.04
CA ILE A 646 -1.68 -24.73 34.08
C ILE A 646 -0.81 -23.64 34.72
N LEU A 647 -0.90 -23.42 36.04
CA LEU A 647 -0.16 -22.34 36.74
C LEU A 647 1.36 -22.33 36.46
N PRO A 648 2.08 -23.46 36.40
CA PRO A 648 3.52 -23.44 36.09
C PRO A 648 3.83 -22.85 34.70
N ARG A 649 2.96 -23.10 33.71
CA ARG A 649 3.10 -22.52 32.37
C ARG A 649 2.76 -21.04 32.39
N LEU A 650 1.72 -20.64 33.14
CA LEU A 650 1.36 -19.23 33.29
C LEU A 650 2.47 -18.43 33.98
N HIS A 651 3.13 -18.97 35.03
CA HIS A 651 4.28 -18.31 35.65
C HIS A 651 5.45 -18.15 34.67
N THR A 652 5.72 -19.18 33.86
CA THR A 652 6.75 -19.09 32.79
C THR A 652 6.40 -17.99 31.78
N ALA A 653 5.13 -17.90 31.38
CA ALA A 653 4.66 -16.84 30.49
C ALA A 653 4.80 -15.45 31.14
N ILE A 654 4.45 -15.30 32.42
CA ILE A 654 4.60 -14.04 33.18
C ILE A 654 6.06 -13.58 33.20
N ASP A 655 7.00 -14.47 33.49
CA ASP A 655 8.44 -14.15 33.52
C ASP A 655 8.94 -13.66 32.15
N LEU A 656 8.47 -14.28 31.07
CA LEU A 656 8.78 -13.86 29.70
C LEU A 656 8.17 -12.50 29.36
N VAL A 657 6.92 -12.26 29.77
CA VAL A 657 6.21 -11.00 29.52
C VAL A 657 6.84 -9.86 30.31
N GLU A 658 7.22 -10.07 31.56
CA GLU A 658 7.94 -9.08 32.37
C GLU A 658 9.23 -8.63 31.69
N ARG A 659 10.02 -9.59 31.18
CA ARG A 659 11.23 -9.29 30.41
C ARG A 659 10.91 -8.55 29.12
N SER A 660 9.82 -8.90 28.43
CA SER A 660 9.40 -8.20 27.20
C SER A 660 9.06 -6.73 27.49
N VAL A 661 8.36 -6.43 28.58
CA VAL A 661 8.02 -5.07 28.98
C VAL A 661 9.27 -4.28 29.36
N ALA A 662 10.26 -4.92 30.00
CA ALA A 662 11.55 -4.28 30.27
C ALA A 662 12.28 -3.87 28.98
N VAL A 663 12.35 -4.77 27.99
CA VAL A 663 12.91 -4.50 26.65
C VAL A 663 12.14 -3.37 25.96
N TYR A 664 10.80 -3.39 26.03
CA TYR A 664 9.96 -2.36 25.42
C TYR A 664 10.18 -0.98 26.06
N ARG A 665 10.45 -0.91 27.37
CA ARG A 665 10.81 0.34 28.05
C ARG A 665 12.11 0.94 27.51
N GLU A 666 13.10 0.10 27.20
CA GLU A 666 14.34 0.55 26.55
C GLU A 666 14.08 1.06 25.13
N LEU A 667 13.23 0.37 24.37
CA LEU A 667 12.82 0.79 23.02
C LEU A 667 12.11 2.14 23.05
N ALA A 668 11.17 2.34 23.98
CA ALA A 668 10.44 3.59 24.15
C ALA A 668 11.39 4.76 24.50
N ALA A 669 12.38 4.53 25.38
CA ALA A 669 13.36 5.54 25.74
C ALA A 669 14.31 5.89 24.57
N LEU A 670 14.74 4.88 23.80
CA LEU A 670 15.57 5.11 22.60
C LEU A 670 14.80 5.93 21.56
N THR A 671 13.57 5.53 21.27
CA THR A 671 12.76 6.14 20.19
C THR A 671 12.24 7.53 20.55
N GLU A 672 12.04 7.83 21.84
CA GLU A 672 11.67 9.19 22.29
C GLU A 672 12.68 10.26 21.88
N VAL A 673 13.95 9.88 21.69
CA VAL A 673 15.00 10.80 21.22
C VAL A 673 15.34 10.66 19.75
N THR A 674 14.93 9.58 19.07
CA THR A 674 15.30 9.33 17.65
C THR A 674 14.15 9.45 16.65
N TYR A 675 12.88 9.30 17.06
CA TYR A 675 11.72 9.29 16.16
C TYR A 675 10.54 10.13 16.68
N ARG A 676 9.82 10.78 15.77
CA ARG A 676 8.62 11.57 16.10
C ARG A 676 7.44 10.66 16.39
N TYR A 677 7.25 9.64 15.56
CA TYR A 677 6.21 8.60 15.63
C TYR A 677 6.61 7.43 14.72
N ALA A 678 5.93 6.30 14.88
CA ALA A 678 6.11 5.08 14.11
C ALA A 678 5.29 5.10 12.82
N ASN A 679 3.95 5.24 12.91
CA ASN A 679 3.06 5.26 11.75
C ASN A 679 2.89 6.66 11.15
N SER A 680 2.88 6.74 9.82
CA SER A 680 2.51 7.98 9.12
C SER A 680 0.99 8.17 9.05
N MET A 681 0.19 7.10 9.01
CA MET A 681 -1.28 7.19 9.07
C MET A 681 -1.74 7.37 10.52
N GLN A 682 -2.11 8.60 10.90
CA GLN A 682 -2.44 8.97 12.29
C GLN A 682 -3.95 9.14 12.50
N THR A 683 -4.70 8.11 12.12
CA THR A 683 -6.16 8.16 12.06
C THR A 683 -6.81 6.98 12.82
N PRO A 684 -8.13 7.03 13.09
CA PRO A 684 -8.86 5.93 13.71
C PRO A 684 -8.82 4.60 12.96
N GLN A 685 -8.51 4.59 11.65
CA GLN A 685 -8.40 3.37 10.84
C GLN A 685 -7.25 2.45 11.28
N ARG A 686 -6.20 2.99 11.92
CA ARG A 686 -5.13 2.18 12.52
C ARG A 686 -5.67 1.49 13.77
N LYS A 687 -5.76 0.15 13.77
CA LYS A 687 -6.33 -0.67 14.86
C LYS A 687 -5.32 -1.47 15.68
N VAL A 688 -4.17 -1.83 15.11
CA VAL A 688 -3.20 -2.74 15.73
C VAL A 688 -1.84 -2.03 15.88
N PRO A 689 -1.18 -2.08 17.07
CA PRO A 689 -1.58 -2.83 18.27
C PRO A 689 -2.77 -2.24 19.04
N PHE A 690 -3.02 -0.94 18.92
CA PHE A 690 -4.11 -0.27 19.62
C PHE A 690 -4.86 0.66 18.65
N PRO A 691 -6.19 0.87 18.83
CA PRO A 691 -6.97 1.76 17.99
C PRO A 691 -6.44 3.20 17.99
N ASN A 692 -6.65 3.93 16.89
CA ASN A 692 -6.28 5.34 16.69
C ASN A 692 -4.77 5.57 16.58
N GLY A 693 -4.31 5.76 15.33
CA GLY A 693 -2.91 6.01 14.94
C GLY A 693 -2.27 7.24 15.56
N LYS A 694 -3.07 8.23 15.98
CA LYS A 694 -2.57 9.45 16.63
C LYS A 694 -2.34 9.25 18.13
N GLU A 695 -3.26 8.56 18.78
CA GLU A 695 -3.20 8.30 20.24
C GLU A 695 -2.09 7.31 20.59
N TYR A 696 -1.93 6.26 19.79
CA TYR A 696 -0.87 5.25 19.97
C TYR A 696 0.10 5.23 18.78
N GLY A 697 0.60 6.40 18.39
CA GLY A 697 1.52 6.57 17.27
C GLY A 697 3.00 6.38 17.59
N HIS A 698 3.35 6.23 18.87
CA HIS A 698 4.72 6.18 19.36
C HIS A 698 4.87 5.13 20.47
N TRP A 699 6.03 4.45 20.55
CA TRP A 699 6.31 3.40 21.54
C TRP A 699 6.00 3.81 22.98
N ARG A 700 6.39 5.03 23.38
CA ARG A 700 6.05 5.59 24.69
C ARG A 700 4.54 5.63 24.98
N GLN A 701 3.70 5.85 23.98
CA GLN A 701 2.23 5.84 24.14
C GLN A 701 1.69 4.41 24.30
N CYS A 702 2.33 3.42 23.68
CA CYS A 702 1.96 2.00 23.80
C CYS A 702 2.44 1.34 25.10
N LEU A 703 3.54 1.83 25.70
CA LEU A 703 4.16 1.22 26.88
C LEU A 703 3.17 1.00 28.06
N PRO A 704 2.31 1.97 28.45
CA PRO A 704 1.37 1.77 29.55
C PRO A 704 0.39 0.62 29.32
N GLU A 705 -0.01 0.36 28.07
CA GLU A 705 -0.93 -0.74 27.73
C GLU A 705 -0.25 -2.10 27.91
N TYR A 706 1.04 -2.20 27.56
CA TYR A 706 1.82 -3.42 27.77
C TYR A 706 2.14 -3.67 29.25
N GLU A 707 2.32 -2.61 30.04
CA GLU A 707 2.43 -2.70 31.51
C GLU A 707 1.10 -3.15 32.13
N GLY A 708 -0.02 -2.58 31.69
CA GLY A 708 -1.36 -2.98 32.13
C GLY A 708 -1.70 -4.43 31.78
N GLU A 709 -1.33 -4.89 30.58
CA GLU A 709 -1.50 -6.30 30.18
C GLU A 709 -0.72 -7.27 31.09
N LEU A 710 0.52 -6.91 31.48
CA LEU A 710 1.31 -7.70 32.42
C LEU A 710 0.67 -7.72 33.82
N ASP A 711 0.19 -6.58 34.29
CA ASP A 711 -0.47 -6.48 35.60
C ASP A 711 -1.75 -7.32 35.65
N ASN A 712 -2.55 -7.31 34.58
CA ASN A 712 -3.74 -8.14 34.46
C ASN A 712 -3.38 -9.64 34.43
N LEU A 713 -2.37 -10.02 33.65
CA LEU A 713 -1.90 -11.41 33.57
C LEU A 713 -1.47 -11.95 34.95
N ARG A 714 -0.72 -11.15 35.71
CA ARG A 714 -0.32 -11.48 37.08
C ARG A 714 -1.51 -11.61 38.02
N ALA A 715 -2.38 -10.62 38.04
CA ALA A 715 -3.52 -10.60 38.93
C ALA A 715 -4.48 -11.77 38.68
N ASN A 716 -4.71 -12.14 37.41
CA ASN A 716 -5.51 -13.31 37.06
C ASN A 716 -4.83 -14.64 37.46
N ALA A 717 -3.51 -14.77 37.29
CA ALA A 717 -2.78 -15.95 37.75
C ALA A 717 -2.78 -16.06 39.29
N ASP A 718 -2.68 -14.95 40.01
CA ASP A 718 -2.73 -14.89 41.47
C ASP A 718 -4.10 -15.33 42.00
N LEU A 719 -5.20 -14.94 41.33
CA LEU A 719 -6.54 -15.43 41.66
C LEU A 719 -6.61 -16.95 41.54
N LEU A 720 -6.12 -17.52 40.44
CA LEU A 720 -6.08 -18.96 40.25
C LEU A 720 -5.23 -19.65 41.32
N ALA A 721 -4.05 -19.10 41.65
CA ALA A 721 -3.19 -19.62 42.71
C ALA A 721 -3.86 -19.58 44.10
N ALA A 722 -4.75 -18.62 44.34
CA ALA A 722 -5.59 -18.52 45.53
C ALA A 722 -6.83 -19.43 45.50
N GLY A 723 -7.03 -20.23 44.45
CA GLY A 723 -8.20 -21.08 44.26
C GLY A 723 -9.47 -20.30 43.88
N GLN A 724 -9.32 -19.08 43.39
CA GLN A 724 -10.40 -18.20 42.95
C GLN A 724 -10.45 -18.17 41.43
N LEU A 725 -11.65 -18.23 40.86
CA LEU A 725 -11.81 -18.01 39.42
C LEU A 725 -11.92 -16.50 39.13
N PRO A 726 -11.19 -15.99 38.13
CA PRO A 726 -11.38 -14.66 37.59
C PRO A 726 -12.86 -14.35 37.29
N PRO A 727 -13.31 -13.10 37.49
CA PRO A 727 -14.72 -12.74 37.25
C PRO A 727 -15.23 -13.11 35.86
N ALA A 728 -14.38 -13.03 34.82
CA ALA A 728 -14.71 -13.41 33.45
C ALA A 728 -14.98 -14.93 33.29
N LEU A 729 -14.36 -15.77 34.12
CA LEU A 729 -14.59 -17.22 34.15
C LEU A 729 -15.79 -17.61 35.02
N VAL A 730 -16.20 -16.76 35.96
CA VAL A 730 -17.38 -16.96 36.77
C VAL A 730 -18.61 -16.61 35.94
N ARG A 731 -19.25 -17.64 35.34
CA ARG A 731 -20.54 -17.50 34.65
C ARG A 731 -21.54 -16.75 35.54
N ARG A 732 -21.76 -15.48 35.24
CA ARG A 732 -22.96 -14.79 35.67
C ARG A 732 -23.98 -14.99 34.56
N GLU A 733 -25.17 -15.51 34.88
CA GLU A 733 -26.34 -15.14 34.10
C GLU A 733 -26.43 -13.62 34.22
N GLN A 734 -25.83 -12.90 33.26
CA GLN A 734 -26.10 -11.49 33.09
C GLN A 734 -27.56 -11.45 32.64
N ALA A 735 -28.45 -11.07 33.55
CA ALA A 735 -29.74 -10.55 33.15
C ALA A 735 -29.46 -9.39 32.20
N SER A 736 -29.72 -9.58 30.91
CA SER A 736 -29.66 -8.49 29.94
C SER A 736 -31.03 -7.86 29.82
N GLU A 737 -31.04 -6.53 29.78
CA GLU A 737 -32.25 -5.77 29.49
C GLU A 737 -32.39 -5.64 27.96
N PRO A 738 -33.62 -5.60 27.43
CA PRO A 738 -33.85 -5.27 26.03
C PRO A 738 -33.20 -3.93 25.67
N PHE A 739 -32.69 -3.80 24.45
CA PHE A 739 -32.22 -2.52 23.94
C PHE A 739 -33.39 -1.57 23.74
N ASP A 740 -33.11 -0.27 23.91
CA ASP A 740 -34.09 0.78 23.66
C ASP A 740 -34.31 0.92 22.16
N GLU A 741 -35.56 0.86 21.71
CA GLU A 741 -35.91 0.98 20.28
C GLU A 741 -36.15 2.45 19.90
N ILE A 742 -35.61 2.87 18.75
CA ILE A 742 -36.01 4.11 18.07
C ILE A 742 -36.81 3.80 16.80
N GLU A 743 -37.67 4.74 16.40
CA GLU A 743 -38.52 4.55 15.23
C GLU A 743 -37.70 4.54 13.93
N LEU A 744 -37.69 3.39 13.26
CA LEU A 744 -37.20 3.21 11.89
C LEU A 744 -38.37 3.23 10.91
N THR A 745 -38.41 4.20 10.00
CA THR A 745 -39.39 4.24 8.89
C THR A 745 -38.79 3.59 7.65
N LEU A 746 -39.45 2.59 7.08
CA LEU A 746 -38.99 1.88 5.88
C LEU A 746 -39.60 2.51 4.62
N HIS A 747 -38.76 2.77 3.60
CA HIS A 747 -39.19 3.35 2.31
C HIS A 747 -39.06 2.39 1.13
N SER A 748 -38.34 1.28 1.27
CA SER A 748 -38.15 0.29 0.22
C SER A 748 -39.36 -0.61 0.02
N GLU A 749 -39.82 -0.78 -1.23
CA GLU A 749 -40.95 -1.66 -1.58
C GLU A 749 -40.60 -3.16 -1.53
N GLY A 750 -39.32 -3.52 -1.64
CA GLY A 750 -38.82 -4.90 -1.64
C GLY A 750 -38.46 -5.47 -0.26
N ALA A 751 -38.75 -4.74 0.82
CA ALA A 751 -38.46 -5.16 2.19
C ALA A 751 -39.71 -4.96 3.06
N GLU A 752 -39.80 -5.72 4.16
CA GLU A 752 -40.91 -5.61 5.11
C GLU A 752 -40.41 -5.58 6.55
N LYS A 753 -41.17 -4.92 7.42
CA LYS A 753 -40.90 -4.90 8.86
C LYS A 753 -41.34 -6.21 9.52
N PHE A 754 -40.62 -6.65 10.53
CA PHE A 754 -41.00 -7.79 11.36
C PHE A 754 -40.55 -7.59 12.82
N HIS A 755 -41.15 -8.31 13.76
CA HIS A 755 -40.66 -8.34 15.14
C HIS A 755 -39.62 -9.45 15.29
N VAL A 756 -38.45 -9.09 15.81
CA VAL A 756 -37.39 -10.05 16.15
C VAL A 756 -37.82 -10.81 17.38
N ALA A 757 -38.02 -12.12 17.25
CA ALA A 757 -38.40 -12.99 18.36
C ALA A 757 -38.12 -14.46 18.01
N GLU A 758 -38.09 -15.33 19.03
CA GLU A 758 -38.10 -16.77 18.78
C GLU A 758 -39.32 -17.19 17.94
N GLY A 759 -39.10 -18.04 16.94
CA GLY A 759 -40.11 -18.48 15.98
C GLY A 759 -40.35 -17.50 14.82
N ALA A 760 -39.80 -16.29 14.84
CA ALA A 760 -39.87 -15.37 13.72
C ALA A 760 -38.97 -15.84 12.56
N ALA A 761 -39.41 -15.64 11.31
CA ALA A 761 -38.57 -15.89 10.14
C ALA A 761 -37.75 -14.64 9.78
N LEU A 762 -36.43 -14.78 9.67
CA LEU A 762 -35.53 -13.67 9.34
C LEU A 762 -35.58 -13.23 7.88
N PHE A 763 -36.10 -14.06 6.97
CA PHE A 763 -36.24 -13.73 5.56
C PHE A 763 -37.71 -13.72 5.12
N ALA A 764 -38.03 -12.84 4.18
CA ALA A 764 -39.33 -12.83 3.53
C ALA A 764 -39.59 -14.19 2.86
N GLY A 765 -40.83 -14.69 2.91
CA GLY A 765 -41.18 -16.03 2.44
C GLY A 765 -41.00 -17.16 3.46
N GLY A 766 -40.56 -16.86 4.69
CA GLY A 766 -40.62 -17.78 5.84
C GLY A 766 -39.36 -18.63 6.09
N ALA A 767 -38.24 -18.31 5.44
CA ALA A 767 -36.97 -18.99 5.69
C ALA A 767 -36.21 -18.39 6.88
N GLY A 768 -35.35 -19.20 7.53
CA GLY A 768 -34.50 -18.75 8.62
C GLY A 768 -35.27 -18.46 9.91
N THR A 769 -35.98 -19.47 10.43
CA THR A 769 -36.70 -19.37 11.70
C THR A 769 -35.74 -19.25 12.87
N VAL A 770 -35.91 -18.21 13.69
CA VAL A 770 -35.13 -17.99 14.91
C VAL A 770 -35.47 -19.07 15.94
N ARG A 771 -34.45 -19.78 16.40
CA ARG A 771 -34.53 -20.79 17.46
C ARG A 771 -34.24 -20.24 18.83
N VAL A 772 -33.25 -19.35 18.90
CA VAL A 772 -32.87 -18.65 20.13
C VAL A 772 -32.63 -17.19 19.79
N CYS A 773 -33.20 -16.32 20.60
CA CYS A 773 -33.11 -14.88 20.47
C CYS A 773 -32.41 -14.28 21.71
N ALA A 774 -31.45 -13.38 21.51
CA ALA A 774 -30.89 -12.62 22.62
C ALA A 774 -31.94 -11.66 23.20
N ALA A 775 -32.07 -11.64 24.52
CA ALA A 775 -33.01 -10.76 25.22
C ALA A 775 -32.83 -9.27 24.88
N GLU A 776 -31.62 -8.85 24.53
CA GLU A 776 -31.29 -7.48 24.08
C GLU A 776 -32.01 -7.07 22.78
N VAL A 777 -32.25 -8.00 21.84
CA VAL A 777 -32.88 -7.69 20.55
C VAL A 777 -34.31 -8.24 20.43
N ASP A 778 -34.78 -8.96 21.45
CA ASP A 778 -36.13 -9.52 21.47
C ASP A 778 -37.19 -8.41 21.50
N GLY A 779 -38.14 -8.48 20.59
CA GLY A 779 -39.23 -7.52 20.43
C GLY A 779 -38.95 -6.36 19.47
N LEU A 780 -37.68 -6.08 19.11
CA LEU A 780 -37.33 -4.98 18.22
C LEU A 780 -37.97 -5.12 16.83
N THR A 781 -38.28 -4.00 16.19
CA THR A 781 -38.81 -3.95 14.83
C THR A 781 -37.67 -3.98 13.82
N GLY A 782 -37.35 -5.18 13.34
CA GLY A 782 -36.39 -5.41 12.27
C GLY A 782 -36.97 -5.18 10.87
N VAL A 783 -36.08 -5.25 9.87
CA VAL A 783 -36.41 -5.25 8.44
C VAL A 783 -35.84 -6.50 7.79
N ARG A 784 -36.69 -7.22 7.05
CA ARG A 784 -36.33 -8.43 6.30
C ARG A 784 -36.71 -8.31 4.82
N PHE A 785 -36.08 -9.14 4.02
CA PHE A 785 -36.29 -9.22 2.57
C PHE A 785 -36.05 -10.65 2.09
N ASP A 786 -36.28 -10.91 0.81
CA ASP A 786 -36.12 -12.23 0.23
C ASP A 786 -34.64 -12.63 0.14
N LYS A 787 -34.32 -13.83 0.65
CA LYS A 787 -32.93 -14.34 0.67
C LYS A 787 -32.40 -14.57 -0.74
N ALA A 788 -33.20 -15.14 -1.63
CA ALA A 788 -32.74 -15.46 -2.98
C ALA A 788 -32.37 -14.20 -3.77
N THR A 789 -33.12 -13.12 -3.56
CA THR A 789 -32.84 -11.79 -4.10
C THR A 789 -31.51 -11.25 -3.59
N ALA A 790 -31.26 -11.34 -2.27
CA ALA A 790 -30.00 -10.90 -1.65
C ALA A 790 -28.77 -11.74 -2.07
N VAL A 791 -28.97 -13.01 -2.40
CA VAL A 791 -27.90 -13.89 -2.91
C VAL A 791 -27.64 -13.64 -4.40
N ALA A 792 -28.68 -13.36 -5.17
CA ALA A 792 -28.58 -13.08 -6.60
C ALA A 792 -28.02 -11.68 -6.90
N GLY A 793 -28.19 -10.74 -5.98
CA GLY A 793 -27.66 -9.37 -6.08
C GLY A 793 -27.83 -8.60 -4.77
N ALA A 794 -27.30 -7.37 -4.69
CA ALA A 794 -27.39 -6.57 -3.49
C ALA A 794 -28.83 -6.10 -3.20
N VAL A 795 -29.30 -6.31 -1.96
CA VAL A 795 -30.55 -5.70 -1.46
C VAL A 795 -30.19 -4.42 -0.73
N THR A 796 -30.70 -3.31 -1.23
CA THR A 796 -30.57 -1.98 -0.61
C THR A 796 -31.82 -1.66 0.20
N VAL A 797 -31.63 -1.09 1.40
CA VAL A 797 -32.72 -0.68 2.29
C VAL A 797 -32.68 0.83 2.48
N ASP A 798 -33.70 1.52 1.99
CA ASP A 798 -33.95 2.93 2.24
C ASP A 798 -34.81 3.08 3.49
N PHE A 799 -34.31 3.85 4.45
CA PHE A 799 -34.99 4.05 5.72
C PHE A 799 -34.85 5.49 6.22
N SER A 800 -35.58 5.82 7.28
CA SER A 800 -35.35 7.05 8.04
C SER A 800 -35.37 6.77 9.53
N LEU A 801 -34.50 7.46 10.26
CA LEU A 801 -34.47 7.45 11.72
C LEU A 801 -35.06 8.75 12.26
N ALA A 802 -35.93 8.65 13.26
CA ALA A 802 -36.53 9.80 13.92
C ALA A 802 -35.50 10.65 14.70
N GLU A 803 -34.46 10.01 15.20
CA GLU A 803 -33.33 10.62 15.91
C GLU A 803 -32.02 9.92 15.54
N ALA A 804 -30.88 10.47 15.96
CA ALA A 804 -29.59 9.83 15.73
C ALA A 804 -29.47 8.55 16.57
N GLY A 805 -28.92 7.50 15.97
CA GLY A 805 -28.84 6.20 16.62
C GLY A 805 -28.01 5.17 15.87
N HIS A 806 -28.14 3.91 16.25
CA HIS A 806 -27.46 2.79 15.63
C HIS A 806 -28.45 1.87 14.93
N LEU A 807 -28.16 1.54 13.68
CA LEU A 807 -28.82 0.46 12.95
C LEU A 807 -28.19 -0.88 13.36
N LEU A 808 -29.02 -1.79 13.88
CA LEU A 808 -28.58 -3.13 14.25
C LEU A 808 -28.67 -4.06 13.03
N VAL A 809 -27.54 -4.58 12.57
CA VAL A 809 -27.43 -5.46 11.41
C VAL A 809 -26.94 -6.83 11.86
N GLY A 810 -27.70 -7.86 11.49
CA GLY A 810 -27.35 -9.26 11.70
C GLY A 810 -26.53 -9.82 10.54
N TYR A 811 -25.29 -10.22 10.82
CA TYR A 811 -24.42 -10.92 9.89
C TYR A 811 -24.36 -12.41 10.23
N PHE A 812 -24.57 -13.26 9.24
CA PHE A 812 -24.51 -14.71 9.42
C PHE A 812 -23.05 -15.17 9.44
N ALA A 813 -22.67 -15.95 10.45
CA ALA A 813 -21.32 -16.51 10.65
C ALA A 813 -20.97 -17.64 9.66
N GLY A 814 -21.46 -17.57 8.42
CA GLY A 814 -21.14 -18.49 7.33
C GLY A 814 -20.01 -17.95 6.45
N SER A 815 -19.15 -18.83 5.94
CA SER A 815 -18.06 -18.46 5.02
C SER A 815 -18.49 -18.39 3.55
N GLY A 816 -19.63 -18.98 3.19
CA GLY A 816 -20.13 -19.03 1.81
C GLY A 816 -20.51 -17.67 1.22
N PRO A 817 -20.48 -17.52 -0.12
CA PRO A 817 -20.80 -16.27 -0.82
C PRO A 817 -22.27 -15.84 -0.71
N GLU A 818 -23.15 -16.75 -0.28
CA GLU A 818 -24.56 -16.45 -0.04
C GLU A 818 -24.80 -15.53 1.18
N TRP A 819 -23.78 -15.31 2.01
CA TRP A 819 -23.86 -14.48 3.22
C TRP A 819 -23.09 -13.19 3.02
N LEU A 820 -23.76 -12.07 3.32
CA LEU A 820 -23.10 -10.77 3.37
C LEU A 820 -21.95 -10.82 4.40
N LYS A 821 -20.80 -10.24 4.06
CA LYS A 821 -19.66 -10.14 4.97
C LYS A 821 -19.63 -8.77 5.61
N VAL A 822 -19.17 -8.73 6.87
CA VAL A 822 -18.87 -7.47 7.56
C VAL A 822 -17.79 -6.73 6.75
N PRO A 823 -17.95 -5.42 6.46
CA PRO A 823 -16.97 -4.64 5.72
C PRO A 823 -15.55 -4.75 6.29
N ASP A 824 -14.54 -4.63 5.44
CA ASP A 824 -13.14 -4.83 5.82
C ASP A 824 -12.30 -3.58 5.51
N LEU A 825 -11.44 -3.17 6.45
CA LEU A 825 -10.57 -2.01 6.31
C LEU A 825 -9.44 -2.26 5.29
N GLU A 826 -9.08 -3.52 5.02
CA GLU A 826 -8.07 -3.87 4.01
C GLU A 826 -8.51 -3.53 2.58
N THR A 827 -9.82 -3.48 2.31
CA THR A 827 -10.40 -3.20 0.99
C THR A 827 -11.33 -1.99 0.98
N ASN A 828 -11.68 -1.45 2.15
CA ASN A 828 -12.50 -0.26 2.30
C ASN A 828 -12.11 0.52 3.57
N THR A 829 -11.37 1.60 3.40
CA THR A 829 -10.90 2.50 4.46
C THR A 829 -12.06 3.20 5.20
N HIS A 830 -13.23 3.29 4.57
CA HIS A 830 -14.46 3.84 5.15
C HIS A 830 -15.29 2.81 5.92
N ALA A 831 -14.87 1.54 5.95
CA ALA A 831 -15.61 0.45 6.58
C ALA A 831 -15.97 0.71 8.05
N ASP A 832 -15.20 1.55 8.75
CA ASP A 832 -15.39 1.88 10.16
C ASP A 832 -15.84 3.32 10.42
N ASP A 833 -16.15 4.11 9.38
CA ASP A 833 -16.55 5.52 9.54
C ASP A 833 -17.83 5.66 10.39
N ARG A 834 -18.69 4.64 10.36
CA ARG A 834 -19.92 4.54 11.17
C ARG A 834 -19.78 3.58 12.36
N GLY A 835 -18.55 3.14 12.67
CA GLY A 835 -18.29 2.05 13.60
C GLY A 835 -18.92 0.73 13.14
N GLY A 836 -19.13 -0.18 14.09
CA GLY A 836 -19.90 -1.41 13.85
C GLY A 836 -19.09 -2.59 13.31
N LEU A 837 -17.77 -2.47 13.12
CA LEU A 837 -16.94 -3.61 12.72
C LEU A 837 -16.77 -4.67 13.80
N THR A 838 -16.96 -4.29 15.08
CA THR A 838 -17.01 -5.22 16.21
C THR A 838 -18.47 -5.55 16.53
N PRO A 839 -18.83 -6.84 16.68
CA PRO A 839 -20.19 -7.21 17.05
C PRO A 839 -20.54 -6.71 18.46
N VAL A 840 -21.75 -6.19 18.61
CA VAL A 840 -22.35 -5.82 19.91
C VAL A 840 -22.98 -7.02 20.61
N LEU A 841 -23.31 -8.07 19.87
CA LEU A 841 -23.68 -9.39 20.37
C LEU A 841 -23.07 -10.46 19.46
N VAL A 842 -22.35 -11.41 20.04
CA VAL A 842 -21.81 -12.57 19.31
C VAL A 842 -22.81 -13.71 19.48
N THR A 843 -23.07 -14.44 18.39
CA THR A 843 -24.10 -15.50 18.30
C THR A 843 -25.47 -15.06 18.83
N GLY A 844 -25.80 -13.79 18.61
CA GLY A 844 -27.02 -13.14 19.10
C GLY A 844 -28.31 -13.85 18.70
N LEU A 845 -28.34 -14.48 17.51
CA LEU A 845 -29.46 -15.34 17.09
C LEU A 845 -28.96 -16.71 16.63
N SER A 846 -29.70 -17.76 16.98
CA SER A 846 -29.57 -19.10 16.38
C SER A 846 -30.73 -19.32 15.41
N VAL A 847 -30.45 -19.83 14.23
CA VAL A 847 -31.41 -19.86 13.10
C VAL A 847 -31.43 -21.24 12.46
N ASP A 848 -32.63 -21.76 12.22
CA ASP A 848 -32.81 -23.08 11.60
C ASP A 848 -32.13 -23.18 10.24
N TRP A 849 -31.30 -24.23 10.09
CA TRP A 849 -30.60 -24.60 8.85
C TRP A 849 -29.68 -23.51 8.29
N HIS A 850 -29.26 -22.57 9.15
CA HIS A 850 -28.40 -21.45 8.80
C HIS A 850 -27.33 -21.21 9.88
N PRO A 851 -26.25 -20.48 9.56
CA PRO A 851 -25.28 -20.07 10.56
C PRO A 851 -25.89 -19.21 11.66
N THR A 852 -25.22 -19.15 12.81
CA THR A 852 -25.55 -18.18 13.87
C THR A 852 -25.37 -16.75 13.35
N VAL A 853 -26.07 -15.80 13.99
CA VAL A 853 -26.05 -14.39 13.59
C VAL A 853 -25.35 -13.57 14.65
N ASP A 854 -24.32 -12.84 14.24
CA ASP A 854 -23.68 -11.79 15.05
C ASP A 854 -24.39 -10.46 14.79
N VAL A 855 -24.61 -9.67 15.85
CA VAL A 855 -25.29 -8.37 15.75
C VAL A 855 -24.23 -7.27 15.77
N HIS A 856 -24.28 -6.41 14.77
CA HIS A 856 -23.40 -5.25 14.61
C HIS A 856 -24.21 -3.96 14.67
N ALA A 857 -23.64 -2.89 15.20
CA ALA A 857 -24.31 -1.61 15.38
C ALA A 857 -23.60 -0.50 14.59
N PHE A 858 -24.25 0.03 13.55
CA PHE A 858 -23.70 1.10 12.70
C PHE A 858 -24.39 2.42 13.00
N ARG A 859 -23.62 3.47 13.23
CA ARG A 859 -24.15 4.79 13.58
C ARG A 859 -24.74 5.51 12.36
N TYR A 860 -25.92 6.08 12.55
CA TYR A 860 -26.63 6.92 11.58
C TYR A 860 -27.19 8.18 12.26
N GLU A 861 -27.13 9.28 11.54
CA GLU A 861 -27.73 10.55 11.92
C GLU A 861 -29.27 10.47 11.85
N ALA A 862 -29.98 11.44 12.42
CA ALA A 862 -31.42 11.58 12.18
C ALA A 862 -31.68 11.91 10.70
N GLY A 863 -32.76 11.38 10.12
CA GLY A 863 -33.12 11.64 8.73
C GLY A 863 -33.09 10.41 7.82
N ARG A 864 -33.05 10.64 6.51
CA ARG A 864 -33.19 9.58 5.49
C ARG A 864 -31.83 9.04 5.06
N HIS A 865 -31.73 7.72 5.02
CA HIS A 865 -30.51 6.98 4.72
C HIS A 865 -30.78 5.81 3.80
N THR A 866 -29.71 5.33 3.19
CA THR A 866 -29.69 4.12 2.36
C THR A 866 -28.62 3.19 2.91
N PHE A 867 -29.02 1.99 3.34
CA PHE A 867 -28.11 0.91 3.68
C PHE A 867 -27.93 0.02 2.45
N ALA A 868 -26.75 0.10 1.83
CA ALA A 868 -26.37 -0.71 0.68
C ALA A 868 -25.05 -1.42 1.01
N PRO A 869 -25.07 -2.59 1.64
CA PRO A 869 -23.83 -3.23 2.11
C PRO A 869 -23.14 -4.11 1.08
N GLY A 870 -23.75 -4.34 -0.09
CA GLY A 870 -23.26 -5.23 -1.14
C GLY A 870 -24.07 -6.52 -1.28
N THR A 871 -23.47 -7.53 -1.93
CA THR A 871 -24.13 -8.82 -2.24
C THR A 871 -24.05 -9.78 -1.06
N GLY A 872 -25.10 -10.58 -0.88
CA GLY A 872 -25.22 -11.59 0.16
C GLY A 872 -26.36 -11.31 1.13
N ALA A 873 -26.84 -12.36 1.80
CA ALA A 873 -27.96 -12.28 2.73
C ALA A 873 -27.54 -11.71 4.10
N TYR A 874 -28.37 -10.81 4.63
CA TYR A 874 -28.27 -10.20 5.96
C TYR A 874 -29.67 -9.91 6.51
N VAL A 875 -29.77 -9.37 7.72
CA VAL A 875 -31.04 -8.89 8.29
C VAL A 875 -30.81 -7.60 9.08
N ILE A 876 -31.77 -6.70 9.10
CA ILE A 876 -31.76 -5.55 10.02
C ILE A 876 -32.62 -5.95 11.22
N LEU A 877 -32.06 -5.88 12.42
CA LEU A 877 -32.72 -6.32 13.66
C LEU A 877 -33.42 -5.19 14.40
N GLY A 878 -33.16 -3.94 14.02
CA GLY A 878 -33.83 -2.76 14.58
C GLY A 878 -32.94 -1.53 14.53
N ALA A 879 -33.38 -0.47 15.20
CA ALA A 879 -32.57 0.71 15.45
C ALA A 879 -32.68 1.10 16.93
N VAL A 880 -31.57 1.58 17.50
CA VAL A 880 -31.44 1.94 18.92
C VAL A 880 -30.85 3.35 19.07
N PRO A 881 -31.06 4.07 20.17
CA PRO A 881 -30.58 5.45 20.30
C PRO A 881 -29.04 5.53 20.37
N ASP A 882 -28.47 6.71 20.08
CA ASP A 882 -27.00 6.92 20.04
C ASP A 882 -26.33 6.61 21.40
N GLY A 883 -27.06 6.78 22.50
CA GLY A 883 -26.59 6.50 23.86
C GLY A 883 -26.71 5.03 24.31
N GLN A 884 -27.16 4.12 23.45
CA GLN A 884 -27.36 2.70 23.79
C GLN A 884 -26.06 2.08 24.31
N GLN A 885 -26.15 1.43 25.47
CA GLN A 885 -25.04 0.63 26.01
C GLN A 885 -25.07 -0.76 25.37
N PHE A 886 -23.96 -1.17 24.78
CA PHE A 886 -23.81 -2.48 24.17
C PHE A 886 -23.04 -3.42 25.11
N THR A 887 -23.54 -4.64 25.27
CA THR A 887 -22.99 -5.61 26.23
C THR A 887 -21.80 -6.38 25.69
N GLY A 888 -21.64 -6.49 24.36
CA GLY A 888 -20.60 -7.32 23.73
C GLY A 888 -20.77 -8.82 24.03
N ARG A 889 -21.97 -9.23 24.48
CA ARG A 889 -22.21 -10.54 25.08
C ARG A 889 -22.17 -11.65 24.02
N VAL A 890 -21.53 -12.76 24.37
CA VAL A 890 -21.62 -14.02 23.62
C VAL A 890 -22.86 -14.77 24.11
N VAL A 891 -23.88 -14.87 23.27
CA VAL A 891 -25.22 -15.35 23.68
C VAL A 891 -25.28 -16.87 23.71
N GLN A 892 -24.67 -17.51 22.72
CA GLN A 892 -24.43 -18.95 22.70
C GLN A 892 -22.95 -19.26 22.51
N PRO A 893 -22.41 -20.29 23.18
CA PRO A 893 -21.06 -20.74 22.90
C PRO A 893 -20.94 -21.09 21.40
N LEU A 894 -19.89 -20.60 20.74
CA LEU A 894 -19.43 -21.16 19.47
C LEU A 894 -19.13 -22.67 19.70
N GLU A 895 -19.32 -23.53 18.69
CA GLU A 895 -19.23 -25.00 18.81
C GLU A 895 -18.12 -25.47 19.78
N GLU A 896 -18.51 -26.32 20.74
CA GLU A 896 -17.69 -26.99 21.77
C GLU A 896 -16.52 -26.19 22.39
N GLY A 897 -16.83 -25.40 23.42
CA GLY A 897 -16.11 -25.51 24.72
C GLY A 897 -14.62 -25.14 24.78
N THR A 898 -14.05 -24.41 23.82
CA THR A 898 -12.65 -23.96 23.92
C THR A 898 -12.57 -22.58 24.57
N ASP A 899 -12.08 -22.52 25.80
CA ASP A 899 -11.74 -21.26 26.48
C ASP A 899 -10.64 -20.54 25.68
N THR A 900 -10.89 -19.32 25.20
CA THR A 900 -9.93 -18.56 24.39
C THR A 900 -8.72 -18.06 25.19
N PHE A 901 -8.83 -18.08 26.53
CA PHE A 901 -7.85 -17.57 27.50
C PHE A 901 -7.68 -16.04 27.47
N ASP A 902 -8.54 -15.32 26.74
CA ASP A 902 -8.47 -13.84 26.68
C ASP A 902 -8.67 -13.18 28.05
N TRP A 903 -9.43 -13.83 28.95
CA TRP A 903 -9.64 -13.37 30.33
C TRP A 903 -8.33 -13.19 31.12
N LEU A 904 -7.23 -13.85 30.71
CA LEU A 904 -5.91 -13.65 31.33
C LEU A 904 -5.46 -12.19 31.23
N TYR A 905 -5.85 -11.48 30.17
CA TYR A 905 -5.35 -10.14 29.86
C TYR A 905 -6.32 -9.03 30.30
N GLU A 906 -7.50 -9.39 30.82
CA GLU A 906 -8.55 -8.47 31.23
C GLU A 906 -8.40 -8.07 32.71
N ASP A 907 -8.85 -6.86 33.08
CA ASP A 907 -8.78 -6.39 34.46
C ASP A 907 -9.65 -7.26 35.39
N PRO A 908 -9.06 -7.97 36.37
CA PRO A 908 -9.83 -8.82 37.27
C PRO A 908 -10.60 -8.05 38.35
N ARG A 909 -10.45 -6.73 38.44
CA ARG A 909 -11.21 -5.91 39.40
C ARG A 909 -12.64 -5.71 38.89
N PRO A 910 -13.67 -5.86 39.73
CA PRO A 910 -15.04 -5.56 39.32
C PRO A 910 -15.10 -4.10 38.85
N ALA A 911 -15.68 -3.86 37.68
CA ALA A 911 -15.88 -2.52 37.14
C ALA A 911 -16.48 -1.66 38.26
N ALA A 912 -15.71 -0.67 38.74
CA ALA A 912 -16.23 0.31 39.65
C ALA A 912 -17.43 0.94 38.92
N THR A 913 -18.61 0.85 39.51
CA THR A 913 -19.76 1.65 39.10
C THR A 913 -19.27 3.10 39.06
N ARG A 914 -18.95 3.59 37.85
CA ARG A 914 -18.71 5.00 37.60
C ARG A 914 -20.07 5.65 37.77
N SER A 915 -20.34 6.08 39.00
CA SER A 915 -21.51 6.89 39.39
C SER A 915 -21.46 8.26 38.74
#